data_AF-A0A2K4G3P0-F1
#
_entry.id   AF-A0A2K4G3P0-F1
#
_cell.length_a   1.000
_cell.length_b   1.000
_cell.length_c   1.000
_cell.angle_alpha   90.00
_cell.angle_beta   90.00
_cell.angle_gamma   90.00
#
_symmetry.space_group_name_H-M   'P 1'
#
loop_
_entity.id
_entity.type
_entity.pdbx_description
1 polymer ?
#
loop_
_entity_poly.entity_id
_entity_poly.type
_entity_poly.pdbx_seq_one_letter_code
_entity_poly.pdbx_strand_id
1 'polypeptide(L)'
;MSYRVFISLVVLFISTGATAQGAVTAISYTRDIQPIFTEKCVACHACYDAACQLNLGSGEGAARGASKTPVYAGERSKASDPTRLYYDAFGKAAWQRKDFYSVLDAQGSQAGLMARMLELGHQTPLQPNAKLPEDIVLGLNRANMCSQSGEFDGYAKEHPKEGMPLAVTGLTSQQYQTLQRWLASGAPIDEQGLAPSAREALQIVQWENLLNAPGARESLVARWLFEHLFLAHLYFKEGEQGHFFQWVRSRTPTGQPIDLINSRRPNDDPGTQVYYRLWPVQGVIVHKTHITYPLSPAKMARIKSLFYSGNWQVDALPGYGPERRANPFQTFQAIPAQARYQFMLDNAEYFVRTFIRGPVCRGQIATDVIRDQFWALFQAPEHDLYIVDPNYQAQATPLLAMPGQNDDVGSVLSLWHAYRDKRNEYEALRRDNYADSPAPSWSSLWAGNDNALLSIFRHFDSASVTKGLIGDVPQTMWLFDFPLLERTYYQLAVNFDVFGNVSHQAQTRLYFDLIRNGAEQNFLRLMPADSRDDYLDDWYQNSGQLKLWLDYESIDDDTPTALKLDDKDPKRDFANQLLARYGDLNARPDPINRCNGAYCSRPNIDPALQRAEQALSRLTSRPAAGLKVIDLLPEATMLRIETASGKREVYSLLRNRAHSNVAFMIGEALRYQPGLDTLTLYPGVLSSYPNFMFNIPAAQVPEFVEDMEYAKDTQRFERIVERWGIRRSHPLFWVYFHDLSQYIHETDPVEEGVLDMNRFENL
;
A
#
# COMPACT_ATOMS: atom_id res chain seq x y z
N MET A 1 11.21 84.09 -20.37
CA MET A 1 10.91 82.68 -19.99
C MET A 1 12.07 82.17 -19.15
N SER A 2 11.82 81.91 -17.86
CA SER A 2 12.88 81.76 -16.86
C SER A 2 13.34 80.30 -16.74
N TYR A 3 14.65 80.11 -16.71
CA TYR A 3 15.40 78.85 -16.54
C TYR A 3 14.96 77.99 -15.34
N ARG A 4 14.16 78.54 -14.41
CA ARG A 4 13.60 77.82 -13.27
C ARG A 4 12.45 76.86 -13.62
N VAL A 5 11.75 77.07 -14.74
CA VAL A 5 10.64 76.17 -15.14
C VAL A 5 11.16 74.89 -15.79
N PHE A 6 12.29 74.96 -16.49
CA PHE A 6 12.88 73.79 -17.16
C PHE A 6 13.55 72.82 -16.18
N ILE A 7 14.17 73.32 -15.10
CA ILE A 7 14.82 72.45 -14.10
C ILE A 7 13.78 71.71 -13.24
N SER A 8 12.66 72.36 -12.89
CA SER A 8 11.58 71.69 -12.14
C SER A 8 10.86 70.61 -12.96
N LEU A 9 10.78 70.75 -14.28
CA LEU A 9 10.21 69.72 -15.16
C LEU A 9 11.15 68.53 -15.37
N VAL A 10 12.48 68.74 -15.41
CA VAL A 10 13.44 67.64 -15.54
C VAL A 10 13.59 66.83 -14.25
N VAL A 11 13.48 67.46 -13.06
CA VAL A 11 13.50 66.73 -11.78
C VAL A 11 12.20 65.94 -11.54
N LEU A 12 11.04 66.41 -12.04
CA LEU A 12 9.79 65.63 -11.99
C LEU A 12 9.77 64.44 -12.98
N PHE A 13 10.48 64.53 -14.11
CA PHE A 13 10.60 63.42 -15.06
C PHE A 13 11.64 62.36 -14.66
N ILE A 14 12.62 62.72 -13.82
CA ILE A 14 13.58 61.73 -13.27
C ILE A 14 13.03 61.04 -12.01
N SER A 15 12.07 61.64 -11.30
CA SER A 15 11.42 61.04 -10.11
C SER A 15 10.17 60.20 -10.42
N THR A 16 9.72 60.16 -11.68
CA THR A 16 8.59 59.31 -12.13
C THR A 16 9.02 58.04 -12.87
N GLY A 17 10.33 57.80 -13.01
CA GLY A 17 10.90 56.54 -13.54
C GLY A 17 11.20 55.48 -12.47
N ALA A 18 10.87 55.73 -11.20
CA ALA A 18 11.23 54.87 -10.08
C ALA A 18 10.01 54.25 -9.36
N THR A 19 8.99 53.84 -10.10
CA THR A 19 7.97 52.86 -9.68
C THR A 19 7.50 52.16 -10.96
N ALA A 20 7.57 50.86 -11.18
CA ALA A 20 7.76 49.72 -10.30
C ALA A 20 8.70 48.71 -10.99
N GLN A 21 9.90 48.52 -10.45
CA GLN A 21 10.41 47.15 -10.40
C GLN A 21 9.47 46.45 -9.42
N GLY A 22 8.50 45.69 -9.94
CA GLY A 22 7.67 44.85 -9.09
C GLY A 22 8.61 44.10 -8.16
N ALA A 23 8.41 44.22 -6.84
CA ALA A 23 9.19 43.47 -5.88
C ALA A 23 9.18 42.02 -6.36
N VAL A 24 10.34 41.48 -6.73
CA VAL A 24 10.45 40.07 -7.07
C VAL A 24 10.04 39.35 -5.79
N THR A 25 8.82 38.84 -5.76
CA THR A 25 8.32 38.10 -4.63
C THR A 25 9.29 36.96 -4.39
N ALA A 26 9.82 36.87 -3.17
CA ALA A 26 10.75 35.81 -2.81
C ALA A 26 10.09 34.45 -3.10
N ILE A 27 10.86 33.54 -3.70
CA ILE A 27 10.39 32.20 -4.04
C ILE A 27 10.14 31.45 -2.73
N SER A 28 8.91 30.95 -2.57
CA SER A 28 8.47 30.20 -1.40
C SER A 28 8.57 28.71 -1.71
N TYR A 29 9.10 27.93 -0.76
CA TYR A 29 9.13 26.47 -0.92
C TYR A 29 7.71 25.92 -1.01
N THR A 30 6.85 26.29 -0.06
CA THR A 30 5.50 25.74 0.05
C THR A 30 4.62 26.12 -1.16
N ARG A 31 4.71 27.37 -1.63
CA ARG A 31 3.87 27.87 -2.72
C ARG A 31 4.41 27.56 -4.11
N ASP A 32 5.73 27.65 -4.31
CA ASP A 32 6.31 27.65 -5.66
C ASP A 32 7.14 26.39 -5.96
N ILE A 33 7.64 25.68 -4.95
CA ILE A 33 8.57 24.54 -5.12
C ILE A 33 7.90 23.20 -4.83
N GLN A 34 7.22 23.05 -3.69
CA GLN A 34 6.52 21.83 -3.33
C GLN A 34 5.53 21.40 -4.41
N PRO A 35 4.75 22.28 -5.07
CA PRO A 35 3.90 21.87 -6.19
C PRO A 35 4.67 21.29 -7.38
N ILE A 36 5.84 21.85 -7.70
CA ILE A 36 6.71 21.30 -8.77
C ILE A 36 7.25 19.93 -8.36
N PHE A 37 7.70 19.79 -7.10
CA PHE A 37 8.15 18.49 -6.58
C PHE A 37 7.01 17.46 -6.58
N THR A 38 5.82 17.83 -6.14
CA THR A 38 4.63 16.97 -6.17
C THR A 38 4.34 16.50 -7.59
N GLU A 39 4.37 17.41 -8.56
CA GLU A 39 4.05 17.12 -9.95
C GLU A 39 5.16 16.30 -10.66
N LYS A 40 6.43 16.50 -10.33
CA LYS A 40 7.55 15.98 -11.18
C LYS A 40 8.50 15.03 -10.47
N CYS A 41 8.46 14.96 -9.14
CA CYS A 41 9.50 14.31 -8.35
C CYS A 41 8.95 13.32 -7.31
N VAL A 42 7.86 13.65 -6.60
CA VAL A 42 7.29 12.84 -5.50
C VAL A 42 6.90 11.45 -5.96
N ALA A 43 6.44 11.30 -7.20
CA ALA A 43 6.11 10.00 -7.81
C ALA A 43 7.31 9.02 -7.83
N CYS A 44 8.55 9.50 -7.72
CA CYS A 44 9.76 8.66 -7.60
C CYS A 44 10.48 8.84 -6.25
N HIS A 45 10.36 10.02 -5.64
CA HIS A 45 11.08 10.46 -4.46
C HIS A 45 10.16 10.54 -3.22
N ALA A 46 9.50 9.43 -2.91
CA ALA A 46 8.69 9.31 -1.70
C ALA A 46 8.80 7.93 -1.06
N CYS A 47 8.55 7.88 0.26
CA CYS A 47 8.69 6.68 1.10
C CYS A 47 10.11 6.06 1.04
N TYR A 48 10.28 4.85 1.60
CA TYR A 48 11.57 4.15 1.64
C TYR A 48 12.03 3.57 0.30
N ASP A 49 11.16 3.57 -0.70
CA ASP A 49 11.49 3.15 -2.06
C ASP A 49 12.19 4.27 -2.87
N ALA A 50 12.18 5.50 -2.35
CA ALA A 50 12.89 6.62 -2.96
C ALA A 50 14.40 6.32 -3.12
N ALA A 51 14.90 6.50 -4.34
CA ALA A 51 16.32 6.34 -4.64
C ALA A 51 17.18 7.19 -3.70
N CYS A 52 18.23 6.57 -3.14
CA CYS A 52 19.15 7.20 -2.19
C CYS A 52 18.47 7.80 -0.95
N GLN A 53 17.30 7.28 -0.57
CA GLN A 53 16.44 7.83 0.49
C GLN A 53 16.06 9.31 0.29
N LEU A 54 16.22 9.88 -0.91
CA LEU A 54 15.87 11.27 -1.18
C LEU A 54 14.35 11.40 -1.27
N ASN A 55 13.72 11.94 -0.22
CA ASN A 55 12.28 12.14 -0.15
C ASN A 55 11.95 13.62 -0.35
N LEU A 56 11.17 13.93 -1.39
CA LEU A 56 10.80 15.30 -1.79
C LEU A 56 9.32 15.62 -1.51
N GLY A 57 8.65 14.76 -0.73
CA GLY A 57 7.27 14.96 -0.30
C GLY A 57 7.10 16.04 0.78
N SER A 58 8.19 16.56 1.34
CA SER A 58 8.14 17.65 2.32
C SER A 58 9.45 18.43 2.41
N GLY A 59 9.40 19.60 3.01
CA GLY A 59 10.55 20.45 3.29
C GLY A 59 11.58 19.75 4.17
N GLU A 60 11.16 19.06 5.23
CA GLU A 60 12.06 18.24 6.07
C GLU A 60 12.76 17.15 5.25
N GLY A 61 12.04 16.49 4.34
CA GLY A 61 12.61 15.49 3.43
C GLY A 61 13.64 16.08 2.47
N ALA A 62 13.34 17.22 1.86
CA ALA A 62 14.24 17.94 0.97
C ALA A 62 15.49 18.43 1.73
N ALA A 63 15.33 18.95 2.95
CA ALA A 63 16.42 19.42 3.80
C ALA A 63 17.32 18.29 4.32
N ARG A 64 16.74 17.11 4.59
CA ARG A 64 17.49 15.90 4.96
C ARG A 64 18.49 15.52 3.87
N GLY A 65 18.08 15.60 2.61
CA GLY A 65 18.91 15.22 1.46
C GLY A 65 18.96 13.71 1.22
N ALA A 66 20.10 13.23 0.73
CA ALA A 66 20.28 11.85 0.27
C ALA A 66 21.23 11.06 1.19
N SER A 67 21.17 9.73 1.11
CA SER A 67 22.06 8.80 1.79
C SER A 67 22.48 7.68 0.85
N LYS A 68 23.73 7.23 1.00
CA LYS A 68 24.25 6.04 0.31
C LYS A 68 23.76 4.73 0.95
N THR A 69 23.22 4.79 2.18
CA THR A 69 22.75 3.62 2.90
C THR A 69 21.38 3.19 2.38
N PRO A 70 21.21 1.98 1.83
CA PRO A 70 19.90 1.50 1.40
C PRO A 70 19.03 1.17 2.62
N VAL A 71 17.72 1.46 2.55
CA VAL A 71 16.74 0.97 3.54
C VAL A 71 16.55 -0.53 3.35
N TYR A 72 16.17 -0.95 2.14
CA TYR A 72 16.03 -2.35 1.74
C TYR A 72 17.40 -2.97 1.43
N ALA A 73 17.96 -3.69 2.39
CA ALA A 73 19.19 -4.47 2.22
C ALA A 73 18.96 -5.89 2.77
N GLY A 74 18.56 -6.81 1.89
CA GLY A 74 18.16 -8.17 2.27
C GLY A 74 19.27 -9.01 2.93
N GLU A 75 20.54 -8.66 2.69
CA GLU A 75 21.71 -9.38 3.21
C GLU A 75 22.25 -8.83 4.54
N ARG A 76 21.60 -7.80 5.11
CA ARG A 76 22.14 -7.11 6.29
C ARG A 76 22.13 -8.03 7.51
N SER A 77 23.30 -8.23 8.13
CA SER A 77 23.46 -9.10 9.31
C SER A 77 23.02 -8.44 10.63
N LYS A 78 23.09 -7.10 10.72
CA LYS A 78 22.67 -6.31 11.88
C LYS A 78 21.55 -5.35 11.49
N ALA A 79 20.63 -5.05 12.41
CA ALA A 79 19.63 -4.02 12.18
C ALA A 79 20.30 -2.65 11.94
N SER A 80 19.74 -1.84 11.05
CA SER A 80 20.17 -0.45 10.85
C SER A 80 19.36 0.51 11.73
N ASP A 81 19.91 1.68 12.02
CA ASP A 81 19.17 2.73 12.70
C ASP A 81 17.99 3.23 11.83
N PRO A 82 16.81 3.46 12.42
CA PRO A 82 15.68 4.07 11.71
C PRO A 82 15.99 5.50 11.22
N THR A 83 15.42 5.83 10.05
CA THR A 83 15.56 7.12 9.35
C THR A 83 14.21 7.71 8.92
N ARG A 84 13.17 7.50 9.74
CA ARG A 84 11.81 7.98 9.53
C ARG A 84 11.75 9.50 9.66
N LEU A 85 11.25 10.18 8.62
CA LEU A 85 11.03 11.63 8.66
C LEU A 85 10.10 11.99 9.82
N TYR A 86 10.41 13.08 10.51
CA TYR A 86 9.65 13.57 11.67
C TYR A 86 9.64 12.65 12.91
N TYR A 87 10.46 11.60 12.96
CA TYR A 87 10.58 10.72 14.12
C TYR A 87 12.02 10.58 14.60
N ASP A 88 12.95 10.32 13.69
CA ASP A 88 14.30 9.86 14.07
C ASP A 88 15.35 10.98 14.10
N ALA A 89 15.07 12.12 13.46
CA ALA A 89 15.85 13.35 13.52
C ALA A 89 15.02 14.54 13.01
N PHE A 90 15.42 15.75 13.39
CA PHE A 90 14.78 17.00 12.96
C PHE A 90 15.83 18.02 12.54
N GLY A 91 15.66 18.57 11.35
CA GLY A 91 16.55 19.57 10.77
C GLY A 91 17.85 18.99 10.23
N LYS A 92 18.38 19.71 9.24
CA LYS A 92 19.57 19.34 8.45
C LYS A 92 20.76 18.82 9.27
N ALA A 93 21.15 19.51 10.34
CA ALA A 93 22.32 19.14 11.14
C ALA A 93 22.14 17.79 11.87
N ALA A 94 20.92 17.43 12.25
CA ALA A 94 20.64 16.14 12.87
C ALA A 94 20.71 15.00 11.86
N TRP A 95 20.21 15.23 10.64
CA TRP A 95 20.31 14.27 9.54
C TRP A 95 21.74 14.03 9.07
N GLN A 96 22.57 15.07 9.03
CA GLN A 96 24.00 14.93 8.70
C GLN A 96 24.77 14.03 9.68
N ARG A 97 24.37 14.02 10.97
CA ARG A 97 24.93 13.08 11.96
C ARG A 97 24.48 11.62 11.75
N LYS A 98 23.50 11.40 10.88
CA LYS A 98 23.03 10.08 10.42
C LYS A 98 23.51 9.78 8.99
N ASP A 99 24.63 10.38 8.57
CA ASP A 99 25.29 10.17 7.27
C ASP A 99 24.46 10.59 6.03
N PHE A 100 23.49 11.48 6.22
CA PHE A 100 22.84 12.15 5.09
C PHE A 100 23.67 13.34 4.61
N TYR A 101 23.68 13.57 3.30
CA TYR A 101 24.33 14.72 2.69
C TYR A 101 23.31 15.58 1.93
N SER A 102 23.54 16.88 1.97
CA SER A 102 22.66 17.85 1.32
C SER A 102 22.71 17.70 -0.20
N VAL A 103 21.53 17.71 -0.82
CA VAL A 103 21.38 17.82 -2.27
C VAL A 103 21.10 19.27 -2.71
N LEU A 104 20.83 20.15 -1.76
CA LEU A 104 20.41 21.54 -2.01
C LEU A 104 21.58 22.53 -1.93
N ASP A 105 22.56 22.28 -1.07
CA ASP A 105 23.63 23.25 -0.82
C ASP A 105 24.67 23.28 -1.93
N ALA A 106 25.11 24.48 -2.28
CA ALA A 106 26.33 24.68 -3.05
C ALA A 106 27.58 24.25 -2.26
N GLN A 107 28.58 23.71 -2.96
CA GLN A 107 29.89 23.37 -2.39
C GLN A 107 30.98 24.21 -3.05
N GLY A 108 31.50 25.21 -2.32
CA GLY A 108 32.47 26.16 -2.86
C GLY A 108 31.86 26.95 -4.03
N SER A 109 32.46 26.85 -5.21
CA SER A 109 31.97 27.48 -6.44
C SER A 109 30.98 26.61 -7.23
N GLN A 110 30.73 25.35 -6.82
CA GLN A 110 29.82 24.46 -7.51
C GLN A 110 28.40 24.57 -6.97
N ALA A 111 27.42 24.62 -7.87
CA ALA A 111 26.00 24.58 -7.54
C ALA A 111 25.63 23.27 -6.80
N GLY A 112 24.51 23.29 -6.08
CA GLY A 112 24.03 22.10 -5.37
C GLY A 112 23.74 20.93 -6.30
N LEU A 113 23.85 19.70 -5.78
CA LEU A 113 23.69 18.47 -6.56
C LEU A 113 22.34 18.43 -7.31
N MET A 114 21.27 18.88 -6.67
CA MET A 114 19.94 18.97 -7.30
C MET A 114 19.96 19.90 -8.53
N ALA A 115 20.59 21.08 -8.44
CA ALA A 115 20.66 22.02 -9.55
C ALA A 115 21.36 21.41 -10.77
N ARG A 116 22.44 20.66 -10.53
CA ARG A 116 23.24 20.00 -11.56
C ARG A 116 22.53 18.80 -12.18
N MET A 117 21.82 17.99 -11.38
CA MET A 117 20.98 16.89 -11.89
C MET A 117 19.82 17.41 -12.74
N LEU A 118 19.20 18.53 -12.34
CA LEU A 118 18.14 19.18 -13.12
C LEU A 118 18.68 19.77 -14.42
N GLU A 119 19.87 20.39 -14.39
CA GLU A 119 20.52 20.92 -15.59
C GLU A 119 20.86 19.80 -16.58
N LEU A 120 21.42 18.68 -16.11
CA LEU A 120 21.70 17.50 -16.94
C LEU A 120 20.43 17.01 -17.65
N GLY A 121 19.32 16.87 -16.90
CA GLY A 121 18.05 16.40 -17.46
C GLY A 121 17.45 17.40 -18.46
N HIS A 122 17.61 18.70 -18.21
CA HIS A 122 17.13 19.75 -19.10
C HIS A 122 17.92 19.83 -20.42
N GLN A 123 19.22 19.54 -20.39
CA GLN A 123 20.09 19.57 -21.57
C GLN A 123 19.92 18.34 -22.48
N THR A 124 19.33 17.25 -21.99
CA THR A 124 19.12 16.00 -22.74
C THR A 124 17.64 15.62 -22.87
N PRO A 125 16.84 16.37 -23.64
CA PRO A 125 15.41 16.08 -23.81
C PRO A 125 15.20 14.73 -24.52
N LEU A 126 14.14 14.04 -24.13
CA LEU A 126 13.72 12.78 -24.74
C LEU A 126 13.03 13.03 -26.08
N GLN A 127 13.09 12.02 -26.96
CA GLN A 127 12.27 12.01 -28.17
C GLN A 127 10.78 11.89 -27.79
N PRO A 128 9.90 12.81 -28.22
CA PRO A 128 8.50 12.83 -27.82
C PRO A 128 7.77 11.51 -28.07
N ASN A 129 7.17 10.95 -27.00
CA ASN A 129 6.42 9.69 -27.00
C ASN A 129 7.10 8.50 -27.70
N ALA A 130 8.43 8.50 -27.75
CA ALA A 130 9.22 7.38 -28.27
C ALA A 130 9.67 6.46 -27.14
N LYS A 131 9.95 5.20 -27.48
CA LYS A 131 10.61 4.26 -26.56
C LYS A 131 11.97 4.83 -26.13
N LEU A 132 12.26 4.71 -24.84
CA LEU A 132 13.55 5.13 -24.30
C LEU A 132 14.66 4.22 -24.81
N PRO A 133 15.88 4.75 -25.01
CA PRO A 133 17.06 3.97 -25.32
C PRO A 133 17.35 2.84 -24.32
N GLU A 134 17.86 1.70 -24.80
CA GLU A 134 18.16 0.51 -23.98
C GLU A 134 19.29 0.72 -22.96
N ASP A 135 20.15 1.73 -23.16
CA ASP A 135 21.22 2.09 -22.22
C ASP A 135 20.71 2.72 -20.93
N ILE A 136 19.44 3.16 -20.89
CA ILE A 136 18.81 3.71 -19.68
C ILE A 136 18.10 2.59 -18.92
N VAL A 137 18.75 2.12 -17.86
CA VAL A 137 18.18 1.07 -16.99
C VAL A 137 17.12 1.66 -16.06
N LEU A 138 15.92 1.08 -16.07
CA LEU A 138 14.78 1.46 -15.22
C LEU A 138 14.36 0.35 -14.26
N GLY A 139 13.42 0.67 -13.37
CA GLY A 139 12.79 -0.28 -12.47
C GLY A 139 13.65 -0.71 -11.28
N LEU A 140 13.20 -1.75 -10.59
CA LEU A 140 13.74 -2.22 -9.31
C LEU A 140 15.16 -2.77 -9.37
N ASN A 141 15.58 -3.18 -10.56
CA ASN A 141 16.91 -3.75 -10.82
C ASN A 141 17.95 -2.66 -11.11
N ARG A 142 17.53 -1.39 -11.25
CA ARG A 142 18.46 -0.28 -11.41
C ARG A 142 19.30 -0.11 -10.14
N ALA A 143 20.62 -0.17 -10.29
CA ALA A 143 21.54 0.20 -9.24
C ALA A 143 21.49 1.72 -9.03
N ASN A 144 21.05 2.16 -7.86
CA ASN A 144 20.98 3.59 -7.55
C ASN A 144 22.38 4.15 -7.29
N MET A 145 22.79 5.11 -8.12
CA MET A 145 24.06 5.82 -7.96
C MET A 145 23.85 7.06 -7.10
N CYS A 146 24.14 6.92 -5.81
CA CYS A 146 23.96 7.98 -4.82
C CYS A 146 25.19 8.90 -4.76
N SER A 147 25.49 9.54 -5.88
CA SER A 147 26.65 10.42 -6.03
C SER A 147 26.55 11.63 -5.09
N GLN A 148 27.67 12.00 -4.49
CA GLN A 148 27.82 13.26 -3.76
C GLN A 148 28.19 14.39 -4.73
N SER A 149 28.13 15.65 -4.27
CA SER A 149 28.44 16.82 -5.11
C SER A 149 29.82 16.74 -5.78
N GLY A 150 30.85 16.27 -5.06
CA GLY A 150 32.20 16.06 -5.61
C GLY A 150 32.33 14.89 -6.59
N GLU A 151 31.35 13.99 -6.67
CA GLU A 151 31.34 12.81 -7.54
C GLU A 151 30.51 13.04 -8.82
N PHE A 152 29.77 14.14 -8.91
CA PHE A 152 28.81 14.39 -9.97
C PHE A 152 29.44 14.45 -11.37
N ASP A 153 30.61 15.06 -11.54
CA ASP A 153 31.21 15.21 -12.87
C ASP A 153 31.58 13.85 -13.49
N GLY A 154 31.96 12.87 -12.67
CA GLY A 154 32.15 11.49 -13.09
C GLY A 154 30.82 10.85 -13.52
N TYR A 155 29.79 10.99 -12.68
CA TYR A 155 28.45 10.50 -12.98
C TYR A 155 27.89 11.06 -14.28
N ALA A 156 27.93 12.37 -14.49
CA ALA A 156 27.38 13.01 -15.68
C ALA A 156 28.11 12.60 -16.97
N LYS A 157 29.41 12.28 -16.87
CA LYS A 157 30.20 11.75 -17.99
C LYS A 157 29.82 10.31 -18.35
N GLU A 158 29.57 9.47 -17.35
CA GLU A 158 29.21 8.07 -17.53
C GLU A 158 27.72 7.90 -17.91
N HIS A 159 26.87 8.79 -17.41
CA HIS A 159 25.41 8.75 -17.57
C HIS A 159 24.84 10.07 -18.13
N PRO A 160 25.23 10.50 -19.34
CA PRO A 160 24.89 11.82 -19.86
C PRO A 160 23.40 12.05 -20.10
N LYS A 161 22.58 10.99 -20.15
CA LYS A 161 21.13 11.05 -20.35
C LYS A 161 20.31 10.78 -19.07
N GLU A 162 20.98 10.58 -17.92
CA GLU A 162 20.32 10.23 -16.65
C GLU A 162 20.25 11.41 -15.67
N GLY A 163 19.89 12.58 -16.18
CA GLY A 163 19.49 13.73 -15.35
C GLY A 163 18.07 13.58 -14.79
N MET A 164 17.64 14.55 -13.98
CA MET A 164 16.32 14.52 -13.32
C MET A 164 15.32 15.49 -13.97
N PRO A 165 14.02 15.15 -14.06
CA PRO A 165 13.42 13.84 -13.76
C PRO A 165 13.92 12.70 -14.67
N LEU A 166 14.26 11.56 -14.07
CA LEU A 166 14.94 10.47 -14.79
C LEU A 166 14.04 9.82 -15.85
N ALA A 167 14.48 9.94 -17.10
CA ALA A 167 13.93 9.20 -18.25
C ALA A 167 12.39 9.32 -18.35
N VAL A 168 11.89 10.53 -18.13
CA VAL A 168 10.48 10.91 -18.27
C VAL A 168 10.44 12.35 -18.76
N THR A 169 9.32 12.77 -19.36
CA THR A 169 9.10 14.16 -19.77
C THR A 169 9.49 15.12 -18.66
N GLY A 170 10.43 16.02 -18.98
CA GLY A 170 11.08 16.87 -17.99
C GLY A 170 10.22 18.03 -17.50
N LEU A 171 10.88 18.93 -16.77
CA LEU A 171 10.31 20.18 -16.30
C LEU A 171 10.00 21.11 -17.48
N THR A 172 8.91 21.88 -17.36
CA THR A 172 8.72 23.03 -18.27
C THR A 172 9.82 24.07 -18.03
N SER A 173 10.11 24.91 -19.02
CA SER A 173 11.12 25.97 -18.87
C SER A 173 10.86 26.88 -17.67
N GLN A 174 9.58 27.15 -17.37
CA GLN A 174 9.19 27.93 -16.20
C GLN A 174 9.47 27.19 -14.88
N GLN A 175 9.09 25.91 -14.79
CA GLN A 175 9.35 25.08 -13.61
C GLN A 175 10.86 24.95 -13.35
N TYR A 176 11.65 24.69 -14.40
CA TYR A 176 13.10 24.64 -14.34
C TYR A 176 13.71 25.94 -13.82
N GLN A 177 13.33 27.09 -14.40
CA GLN A 177 13.84 28.40 -13.98
C GLN A 177 13.45 28.75 -12.54
N THR A 178 12.25 28.36 -12.08
CA THR A 178 11.83 28.56 -10.69
C THR A 178 12.69 27.74 -9.72
N LEU A 179 12.92 26.45 -10.02
CA LEU A 179 13.79 25.60 -9.21
C LEU A 179 15.25 26.10 -9.19
N GLN A 180 15.80 26.48 -10.34
CA GLN A 180 17.17 27.00 -10.41
C GLN A 180 17.35 28.29 -9.61
N ARG A 181 16.40 29.24 -9.69
CA ARG A 181 16.46 30.47 -8.89
C ARG A 181 16.33 30.20 -7.39
N TRP A 182 15.46 29.28 -7.00
CA TRP A 182 15.32 28.87 -5.60
C TRP A 182 16.60 28.23 -5.06
N LEU A 183 17.18 27.28 -5.78
CA LEU A 183 18.46 26.65 -5.42
C LEU A 183 19.60 27.69 -5.36
N ALA A 184 19.69 28.61 -6.31
CA ALA A 184 20.69 29.68 -6.32
C ALA A 184 20.53 30.66 -5.14
N SER A 185 19.32 30.82 -4.61
CA SER A 185 19.07 31.60 -3.39
C SER A 185 19.36 30.86 -2.07
N GLY A 186 19.96 29.67 -2.15
CA GLY A 186 20.26 28.84 -0.98
C GLY A 186 19.12 27.92 -0.55
N ALA A 187 18.12 27.70 -1.43
CA ALA A 187 17.00 26.79 -1.22
C ALA A 187 16.24 27.01 0.10
N PRO A 188 15.79 28.24 0.43
CA PRO A 188 15.05 28.49 1.67
C PRO A 188 13.78 27.65 1.73
N ILE A 189 13.51 27.06 2.90
CA ILE A 189 12.33 26.22 3.15
C ILE A 189 11.46 26.95 4.17
N ASP A 190 10.29 27.41 3.72
CA ASP A 190 9.27 28.09 4.51
C ASP A 190 8.07 27.19 4.83
N GLU A 191 8.30 25.87 4.87
CA GLU A 191 7.29 24.89 5.25
C GLU A 191 6.87 25.07 6.71
N GLN A 192 5.57 25.15 6.94
CA GLN A 192 4.97 25.16 8.27
C GLN A 192 4.16 23.89 8.45
N GLY A 193 4.23 23.32 9.65
CA GLY A 193 3.49 22.11 9.94
C GLY A 193 1.98 22.34 9.84
N LEU A 194 1.25 21.36 9.31
CA LEU A 194 -0.21 21.42 9.24
C LEU A 194 -0.80 21.66 10.62
N ALA A 195 -1.62 22.69 10.77
CA ALA A 195 -2.35 22.99 11.99
C ALA A 195 -3.80 22.50 11.88
N PRO A 196 -4.35 21.78 12.88
CA PRO A 196 -5.75 21.38 12.88
C PRO A 196 -6.67 22.62 12.88
N SER A 197 -7.82 22.53 12.20
CA SER A 197 -8.86 23.55 12.32
C SER A 197 -9.48 23.55 13.73
N ALA A 198 -10.21 24.61 14.10
CA ALA A 198 -10.84 24.67 15.43
C ALA A 198 -11.80 23.49 15.68
N ARG A 199 -12.47 23.01 14.64
CA ARG A 199 -13.38 21.84 14.71
C ARG A 199 -12.61 20.54 14.87
N GLU A 200 -11.49 20.39 14.16
CA GLU A 200 -10.61 19.23 14.29
C GLU A 200 -9.96 19.20 15.67
N ALA A 201 -9.49 20.34 16.18
CA ALA A 201 -8.90 20.46 17.51
C ALA A 201 -9.85 19.97 18.63
N LEU A 202 -11.14 20.29 18.54
CA LEU A 202 -12.14 19.78 19.49
C LEU A 202 -12.30 18.25 19.39
N GLN A 203 -12.32 17.70 18.18
CA GLN A 203 -12.42 16.25 17.97
C GLN A 203 -11.15 15.54 18.43
N ILE A 204 -9.97 16.11 18.18
CA ILE A 204 -8.68 15.62 18.67
C ILE A 204 -8.72 15.46 20.19
N VAL A 205 -9.15 16.49 20.92
CA VAL A 205 -9.27 16.41 22.39
C VAL A 205 -10.20 15.29 22.84
N GLN A 206 -11.34 15.08 22.16
CA GLN A 206 -12.27 14.00 22.52
C GLN A 206 -11.64 12.61 22.34
N TRP A 207 -10.90 12.38 21.25
CA TRP A 207 -10.24 11.11 20.98
C TRP A 207 -9.02 10.89 21.86
N GLU A 208 -8.20 11.92 22.08
CA GLU A 208 -7.08 11.84 23.02
C GLU A 208 -7.58 11.58 24.45
N ASN A 209 -8.69 12.18 24.88
CA ASN A 209 -9.28 11.90 26.20
C ASN A 209 -9.77 10.45 26.33
N LEU A 210 -10.22 9.81 25.25
CA LEU A 210 -10.60 8.40 25.27
C LEU A 210 -9.38 7.49 25.49
N LEU A 211 -8.31 7.69 24.70
CA LEU A 211 -7.12 6.84 24.79
C LEU A 211 -6.25 7.16 26.01
N ASN A 212 -6.39 8.34 26.61
CA ASN A 212 -5.67 8.73 27.83
C ASN A 212 -6.54 8.69 29.09
N ALA A 213 -7.71 8.05 29.02
CA ALA A 213 -8.56 7.87 30.20
C ALA A 213 -7.81 7.08 31.29
N PRO A 214 -7.88 7.50 32.57
CA PRO A 214 -7.17 6.82 33.64
C PRO A 214 -7.82 5.46 33.97
N GLY A 215 -6.99 4.48 34.29
CA GLY A 215 -7.42 3.14 34.71
C GLY A 215 -6.68 2.03 33.96
N ALA A 216 -6.55 0.85 34.60
CA ALA A 216 -5.84 -0.28 34.00
C ALA A 216 -6.57 -0.83 32.77
N ARG A 217 -7.92 -0.87 32.82
CA ARG A 217 -8.77 -1.25 31.70
C ARG A 217 -8.62 -0.29 30.53
N GLU A 218 -8.70 1.01 30.81
CA GLU A 218 -8.60 2.09 29.84
C GLU A 218 -7.21 2.11 29.18
N SER A 219 -6.15 1.95 29.97
CA SER A 219 -4.76 1.90 29.47
C SER A 219 -4.51 0.68 28.59
N LEU A 220 -5.09 -0.49 28.93
CA LEU A 220 -4.94 -1.71 28.12
C LEU A 220 -5.65 -1.57 26.77
N VAL A 221 -6.87 -1.03 26.75
CA VAL A 221 -7.63 -0.76 25.52
C VAL A 221 -6.91 0.28 24.67
N ALA A 222 -6.40 1.35 25.28
CA ALA A 222 -5.66 2.39 24.56
C ALA A 222 -4.38 1.85 23.89
N ARG A 223 -3.64 0.99 24.60
CA ARG A 223 -2.49 0.28 24.02
C ARG A 223 -2.91 -0.58 22.83
N TRP A 224 -3.96 -1.37 22.98
CA TRP A 224 -4.46 -2.22 21.89
C TRP A 224 -4.88 -1.39 20.68
N LEU A 225 -5.67 -0.32 20.87
CA LEU A 225 -6.10 0.58 19.80
C LEU A 225 -4.93 1.26 19.11
N PHE A 226 -3.92 1.72 19.87
CA PHE A 226 -2.71 2.32 19.31
C PHE A 226 -1.95 1.31 18.45
N GLU A 227 -1.68 0.10 18.98
CA GLU A 227 -0.98 -0.96 18.23
C GLU A 227 -1.74 -1.36 16.95
N HIS A 228 -3.07 -1.20 16.91
CA HIS A 228 -3.91 -1.52 15.76
C HIS A 228 -4.19 -0.37 14.79
N LEU A 229 -3.83 0.87 15.14
CA LEU A 229 -4.14 2.06 14.33
C LEU A 229 -2.92 2.94 14.05
N PHE A 230 -1.70 2.54 14.46
CA PHE A 230 -0.49 3.38 14.34
C PHE A 230 -0.09 3.72 12.89
N LEU A 231 -0.48 2.90 11.91
CA LEU A 231 -0.25 3.15 10.47
C LEU A 231 -1.40 3.90 9.79
N ALA A 232 -2.51 4.14 10.50
CA ALA A 232 -3.66 4.81 9.90
C ALA A 232 -3.37 6.27 9.60
N HIS A 233 -3.74 6.70 8.40
CA HIS A 233 -4.04 8.10 8.10
C HIS A 233 -5.49 8.36 8.56
N LEU A 234 -5.60 8.87 9.77
CA LEU A 234 -6.86 9.15 10.45
C LEU A 234 -7.45 10.44 9.90
N TYR A 235 -8.74 10.46 9.59
CA TYR A 235 -9.43 11.69 9.21
C TYR A 235 -10.74 11.82 9.96
N PHE A 236 -11.16 13.04 10.24
CA PHE A 236 -12.46 13.28 10.85
C PHE A 236 -13.51 13.37 9.74
N LYS A 237 -14.61 12.60 9.83
CA LYS A 237 -15.73 12.72 8.88
C LYS A 237 -16.32 14.12 8.80
N GLU A 238 -16.11 14.88 9.88
CA GLU A 238 -16.56 16.25 10.09
C GLU A 238 -15.38 17.24 10.10
N GLY A 239 -14.18 16.83 9.65
CA GLY A 239 -12.98 17.66 9.57
C GLY A 239 -12.81 18.38 8.23
N GLU A 240 -11.63 18.95 8.03
CA GLU A 240 -11.26 19.55 6.76
C GLU A 240 -10.89 18.45 5.75
N GLN A 241 -11.25 18.63 4.48
CA GLN A 241 -10.86 17.69 3.44
C GLN A 241 -9.34 17.72 3.21
N GLY A 242 -8.75 16.55 3.01
CA GLY A 242 -7.30 16.40 2.83
C GLY A 242 -6.46 16.52 4.12
N HIS A 243 -7.08 16.83 5.27
CA HIS A 243 -6.38 16.78 6.55
C HIS A 243 -6.38 15.35 7.11
N PHE A 244 -5.17 14.82 7.32
CA PHE A 244 -4.95 13.51 7.93
C PHE A 244 -4.08 13.63 9.18
N PHE A 245 -4.30 12.71 10.11
CA PHE A 245 -3.63 12.63 11.40
C PHE A 245 -3.11 11.21 11.61
N GLN A 246 -2.12 11.07 12.48
CA GLN A 246 -1.57 9.78 12.90
C GLN A 246 -1.52 9.73 14.42
N TRP A 247 -1.68 8.52 14.99
CA TRP A 247 -1.44 8.32 16.41
C TRP A 247 0.06 8.29 16.70
N VAL A 248 0.49 9.05 17.70
CA VAL A 248 1.85 8.99 18.24
C VAL A 248 1.84 8.82 19.75
N ARG A 249 2.94 8.29 20.29
CA ARG A 249 3.21 8.29 21.73
C ARG A 249 4.00 9.53 22.09
N SER A 250 3.58 10.23 23.14
CA SER A 250 4.17 11.47 23.63
C SER A 250 4.50 11.38 25.11
N ARG A 251 5.54 12.07 25.56
CA ARG A 251 5.84 12.29 26.99
C ARG A 251 4.95 13.37 27.61
N THR A 252 4.34 14.21 26.78
CA THR A 252 3.48 15.33 27.19
C THR A 252 1.99 15.09 26.88
N PRO A 253 1.08 15.51 27.79
CA PRO A 253 -0.36 15.31 27.65
C PRO A 253 -1.03 16.28 26.66
N THR A 254 -2.30 16.02 26.34
CA THR A 254 -3.19 16.89 25.56
C THR A 254 -3.10 18.36 25.99
N GLY A 255 -3.04 19.26 25.02
CA GLY A 255 -2.90 20.71 25.24
C GLY A 255 -1.45 21.20 25.35
N GLN A 256 -0.46 20.31 25.44
CA GLN A 256 0.96 20.66 25.33
C GLN A 256 1.55 20.24 23.97
N PRO A 257 2.64 20.90 23.52
CA PRO A 257 3.42 20.46 22.36
C PRO A 257 3.81 18.99 22.51
N ILE A 258 3.69 18.22 21.43
CA ILE A 258 4.02 16.79 21.41
C ILE A 258 5.52 16.62 21.64
N ASP A 259 5.88 15.85 22.67
CA ASP A 259 7.24 15.37 22.92
C ASP A 259 7.32 13.89 22.54
N LEU A 260 7.71 13.64 21.30
CA LEU A 260 7.58 12.34 20.64
C LEU A 260 8.43 11.22 21.29
N ILE A 261 7.82 10.05 21.46
CA ILE A 261 8.48 8.80 21.80
C ILE A 261 8.64 7.99 20.51
N ASN A 262 9.85 8.04 19.93
CA ASN A 262 10.18 7.48 18.61
C ASN A 262 10.66 6.02 18.67
N SER A 263 9.97 5.16 19.41
CA SER A 263 10.31 3.74 19.45
C SER A 263 10.33 3.11 18.05
N ARG A 264 11.07 2.01 17.89
CA ARG A 264 11.23 1.36 16.59
C ARG A 264 9.93 0.69 16.13
N ARG A 265 9.27 -0.05 17.02
CA ARG A 265 7.95 -0.67 16.82
C ARG A 265 6.91 0.00 17.74
N PRO A 266 5.61 -0.03 17.39
CA PRO A 266 4.54 0.53 18.24
C PRO A 266 4.41 -0.20 19.58
N ASN A 267 4.75 -1.48 19.64
CA ASN A 267 4.68 -2.31 20.85
C ASN A 267 6.02 -2.43 21.60
N ASP A 268 7.03 -1.65 21.24
CA ASP A 268 8.27 -1.55 22.02
C ASP A 268 8.02 -0.77 23.32
N ASP A 269 8.83 -1.09 24.34
CA ASP A 269 8.81 -0.39 25.62
C ASP A 269 9.03 1.12 25.42
N PRO A 270 8.07 1.97 25.82
CA PRO A 270 8.24 3.42 25.73
C PRO A 270 9.31 3.95 26.70
N GLY A 271 9.69 3.19 27.73
CA GLY A 271 10.68 3.56 28.74
C GLY A 271 10.26 4.70 29.68
N THR A 272 9.05 5.22 29.52
CA THR A 272 8.50 6.34 30.28
C THR A 272 6.97 6.33 30.21
N GLN A 273 6.32 7.24 30.94
CA GLN A 273 4.89 7.46 30.84
C GLN A 273 4.51 7.96 29.43
N VAL A 274 3.42 7.40 28.92
CA VAL A 274 2.93 7.67 27.56
C VAL A 274 1.61 8.41 27.61
N TYR A 275 1.47 9.36 26.70
CA TYR A 275 0.19 9.90 26.24
C TYR A 275 0.03 9.60 24.76
N TYR A 276 -1.14 9.09 24.36
CA TYR A 276 -1.50 8.91 22.95
C TYR A 276 -2.02 10.23 22.39
N ARG A 277 -1.34 10.75 21.37
CA ARG A 277 -1.62 12.07 20.79
C ARG A 277 -1.89 11.95 19.30
N LEU A 278 -2.81 12.76 18.78
CA LEU A 278 -3.04 12.87 17.33
C LEU A 278 -2.14 13.95 16.77
N TRP A 279 -1.28 13.56 15.82
CA TRP A 279 -0.37 14.47 15.16
C TRP A 279 -0.74 14.60 13.68
N PRO A 280 -0.84 15.80 13.11
CA PRO A 280 -1.12 15.96 11.68
C PRO A 280 -0.03 15.30 10.83
N VAL A 281 -0.44 14.54 9.82
CA VAL A 281 0.46 13.99 8.80
C VAL A 281 1.05 15.17 8.02
N GLN A 282 2.38 15.17 7.89
CA GLN A 282 3.13 16.26 7.27
C GLN A 282 3.51 15.91 5.83
N GLY A 283 3.57 16.93 4.97
CA GLY A 283 3.95 16.78 3.57
C GLY A 283 2.85 16.22 2.68
N VAL A 284 3.25 15.84 1.47
CA VAL A 284 2.39 15.32 0.41
C VAL A 284 1.94 13.90 0.73
N ILE A 285 0.63 13.64 0.63
CA ILE A 285 0.06 12.30 0.75
C ILE A 285 0.41 11.48 -0.50
N VAL A 286 1.03 10.32 -0.30
CA VAL A 286 1.35 9.37 -1.37
C VAL A 286 0.52 8.11 -1.21
N HIS A 287 -0.12 7.65 -2.30
CA HIS A 287 -1.15 6.61 -2.26
C HIS A 287 -0.61 5.28 -1.70
N LYS A 288 0.66 4.95 -1.96
CA LYS A 288 1.31 3.70 -1.52
C LYS A 288 1.39 3.52 0.01
N THR A 289 1.47 4.61 0.78
CA THR A 289 1.44 4.56 2.26
C THR A 289 0.11 5.04 2.82
N HIS A 290 -0.79 5.52 1.98
CA HIS A 290 -2.05 6.08 2.40
C HIS A 290 -3.04 4.95 2.73
N ILE A 291 -3.32 4.75 4.02
CA ILE A 291 -4.29 3.77 4.52
C ILE A 291 -5.23 4.53 5.45
N THR A 292 -6.43 4.79 4.97
CA THR A 292 -7.37 5.69 5.65
C THR A 292 -8.10 4.99 6.80
N TYR A 293 -8.42 5.75 7.85
CA TYR A 293 -9.32 5.29 8.90
C TYR A 293 -10.21 6.45 9.40
N PRO A 294 -11.55 6.36 9.27
CA PRO A 294 -12.43 7.44 9.68
C PRO A 294 -12.59 7.53 11.20
N LEU A 295 -12.51 8.74 11.72
CA LEU A 295 -12.90 9.12 13.07
C LEU A 295 -14.24 9.86 13.03
N SER A 296 -15.16 9.45 13.91
CA SER A 296 -16.48 10.09 14.06
C SER A 296 -17.08 9.80 15.44
N PRO A 297 -18.10 10.57 15.87
CA PRO A 297 -18.85 10.26 17.09
C PRO A 297 -19.42 8.83 17.09
N ALA A 298 -19.90 8.34 15.94
CA ALA A 298 -20.41 6.98 15.80
C ALA A 298 -19.31 5.91 15.98
N LYS A 299 -18.11 6.13 15.42
CA LYS A 299 -16.96 5.24 15.63
C LYS A 299 -16.53 5.22 17.09
N MET A 300 -16.51 6.38 17.75
CA MET A 300 -16.21 6.47 19.18
C MET A 300 -17.24 5.72 20.02
N ALA A 301 -18.54 5.90 19.74
CA ALA A 301 -19.61 5.18 20.43
C ALA A 301 -19.50 3.67 20.23
N ARG A 302 -19.16 3.22 19.01
CA ARG A 302 -18.93 1.79 18.71
C ARG A 302 -17.75 1.22 19.49
N ILE A 303 -16.62 1.94 19.56
CA ILE A 303 -15.48 1.55 20.41
C ILE A 303 -15.91 1.44 21.87
N LYS A 304 -16.68 2.42 22.37
CA LYS A 304 -17.18 2.35 23.75
C LYS A 304 -18.11 1.17 24.00
N SER A 305 -18.97 0.86 23.04
CA SER A 305 -19.83 -0.31 23.09
C SER A 305 -19.05 -1.62 23.10
N LEU A 306 -17.94 -1.73 22.36
CA LEU A 306 -17.15 -2.96 22.28
C LEU A 306 -16.25 -3.14 23.50
N PHE A 307 -15.53 -2.09 23.90
CA PHE A 307 -14.43 -2.23 24.87
C PHE A 307 -14.80 -1.83 26.30
N TYR A 308 -15.74 -0.90 26.48
CA TYR A 308 -16.09 -0.40 27.82
C TYR A 308 -17.45 -0.88 28.32
N SER A 309 -18.15 -1.68 27.53
CA SER A 309 -19.36 -2.38 27.96
C SER A 309 -19.03 -3.73 28.58
N GLY A 310 -19.84 -4.17 29.54
CA GLY A 310 -19.63 -5.43 30.26
C GLY A 310 -18.78 -5.29 31.53
N ASN A 311 -18.68 -6.39 32.27
CA ASN A 311 -18.02 -6.45 33.58
C ASN A 311 -16.74 -7.30 33.52
N TRP A 312 -15.74 -6.83 32.78
CA TRP A 312 -14.39 -7.42 32.75
C TRP A 312 -13.39 -6.46 33.40
N GLN A 313 -12.33 -7.01 33.98
CA GLN A 313 -11.35 -6.27 34.79
C GLN A 313 -9.93 -6.55 34.30
N VAL A 314 -9.00 -5.64 34.63
CA VAL A 314 -7.57 -5.82 34.37
C VAL A 314 -6.83 -5.82 35.69
N ASP A 315 -6.31 -6.98 36.08
CA ASP A 315 -5.57 -7.14 37.34
C ASP A 315 -4.20 -6.46 37.27
N ALA A 316 -3.50 -6.61 36.15
CA ALA A 316 -2.19 -6.02 35.90
C ALA A 316 -2.03 -5.66 34.43
N LEU A 317 -1.38 -4.52 34.16
CA LEU A 317 -1.01 -4.14 32.81
C LEU A 317 0.14 -5.05 32.31
N PRO A 318 0.04 -5.60 31.09
CA PRO A 318 1.11 -6.39 30.51
C PRO A 318 2.32 -5.50 30.21
N GLY A 319 3.52 -6.03 30.45
CA GLY A 319 4.77 -5.38 30.06
C GLY A 319 5.02 -5.40 28.54
N TYR A 320 6.22 -4.95 28.15
CA TYR A 320 6.68 -4.86 26.75
C TYR A 320 7.79 -5.87 26.41
N GLY A 321 8.00 -6.88 27.27
CA GLY A 321 9.01 -7.91 27.05
C GLY A 321 8.76 -8.76 25.78
N PRO A 322 9.78 -9.48 25.27
CA PRO A 322 9.68 -10.27 24.03
C PRO A 322 8.47 -11.21 23.98
N GLU A 323 8.18 -11.95 25.05
CA GLU A 323 7.03 -12.84 25.13
C GLU A 323 5.69 -12.11 24.93
N ARG A 324 5.57 -10.90 25.51
CA ARG A 324 4.35 -10.08 25.40
C ARG A 324 4.19 -9.48 24.00
N ARG A 325 5.29 -9.13 23.33
CA ARG A 325 5.26 -8.66 21.94
C ARG A 325 4.99 -9.78 20.93
N ALA A 326 5.40 -11.00 21.24
CA ALA A 326 5.18 -12.18 20.40
C ALA A 326 3.73 -12.67 20.38
N ASN A 327 2.96 -12.47 21.46
CA ASN A 327 1.62 -13.04 21.60
C ASN A 327 0.57 -12.00 22.03
N PRO A 328 -0.17 -11.38 21.09
CA PRO A 328 -1.22 -10.40 21.40
C PRO A 328 -2.40 -11.04 22.14
N PHE A 329 -2.68 -12.32 21.91
CA PHE A 329 -3.76 -13.03 22.59
C PHE A 329 -3.52 -13.16 24.08
N GLN A 330 -2.27 -13.40 24.48
CA GLN A 330 -1.87 -13.44 25.88
C GLN A 330 -1.74 -12.02 26.48
N THR A 331 -1.19 -11.07 25.72
CA THR A 331 -1.00 -9.69 26.18
C THR A 331 -2.32 -8.99 26.43
N PHE A 332 -3.32 -9.19 25.56
CA PHE A 332 -4.62 -8.54 25.65
C PHE A 332 -5.73 -9.50 26.10
N GLN A 333 -5.39 -10.62 26.74
CA GLN A 333 -6.34 -11.66 27.16
C GLN A 333 -7.48 -11.13 28.06
N ALA A 334 -7.23 -10.05 28.81
CA ALA A 334 -8.24 -9.43 29.66
C ALA A 334 -9.34 -8.73 28.84
N ILE A 335 -9.02 -8.23 27.64
CA ILE A 335 -10.02 -7.66 26.73
C ILE A 335 -10.81 -8.82 26.10
N PRO A 336 -12.15 -8.82 26.17
CA PRO A 336 -12.97 -9.86 25.54
C PRO A 336 -12.58 -10.09 24.08
N ALA A 337 -12.28 -11.34 23.72
CA ALA A 337 -11.85 -11.73 22.37
C ALA A 337 -12.89 -11.32 21.30
N GLN A 338 -14.17 -11.49 21.58
CA GLN A 338 -15.26 -11.07 20.69
C GLN A 338 -15.23 -9.56 20.40
N ALA A 339 -14.91 -8.72 21.41
CA ALA A 339 -14.85 -7.27 21.21
C ALA A 339 -13.68 -6.88 20.29
N ARG A 340 -12.51 -7.51 20.48
CA ARG A 340 -11.34 -7.31 19.61
C ARG A 340 -11.64 -7.76 18.19
N TYR A 341 -12.18 -8.97 18.02
CA TYR A 341 -12.50 -9.48 16.69
C TYR A 341 -13.57 -8.63 15.99
N GLN A 342 -14.65 -8.26 16.68
CA GLN A 342 -15.70 -7.44 16.08
C GLN A 342 -15.19 -6.05 15.68
N PHE A 343 -14.26 -5.45 16.42
CA PHE A 343 -13.61 -4.21 15.98
C PHE A 343 -12.82 -4.42 14.68
N MET A 344 -12.11 -5.54 14.57
CA MET A 344 -11.38 -5.88 13.35
C MET A 344 -12.33 -6.12 12.17
N LEU A 345 -13.40 -6.89 12.37
CA LEU A 345 -14.42 -7.15 11.35
C LEU A 345 -15.11 -5.86 10.87
N ASP A 346 -15.49 -4.97 11.80
CA ASP A 346 -16.12 -3.68 11.48
C ASP A 346 -15.25 -2.78 10.56
N ASN A 347 -13.96 -3.10 10.44
CA ASN A 347 -12.96 -2.38 9.66
C ASN A 347 -12.05 -3.32 8.85
N ALA A 348 -12.55 -4.49 8.42
CA ALA A 348 -11.67 -5.54 7.93
C ALA A 348 -10.82 -5.12 6.72
N GLU A 349 -11.33 -4.25 5.84
CA GLU A 349 -10.55 -3.69 4.74
C GLU A 349 -9.30 -2.96 5.24
N TYR A 350 -9.42 -2.12 6.28
CA TYR A 350 -8.29 -1.39 6.86
C TYR A 350 -7.21 -2.36 7.34
N PHE A 351 -7.60 -3.40 8.08
CA PHE A 351 -6.65 -4.37 8.62
C PHE A 351 -5.96 -5.19 7.54
N VAL A 352 -6.74 -5.70 6.58
CA VAL A 352 -6.21 -6.45 5.44
C VAL A 352 -5.32 -5.58 4.57
N ARG A 353 -5.74 -4.35 4.24
CA ARG A 353 -4.91 -3.39 3.50
C ARG A 353 -3.61 -3.07 4.24
N THR A 354 -3.65 -2.97 5.57
CA THR A 354 -2.46 -2.67 6.38
C THR A 354 -1.41 -3.77 6.31
N PHE A 355 -1.78 -5.05 6.41
CA PHE A 355 -0.78 -6.12 6.29
C PHE A 355 -0.42 -6.47 4.83
N ILE A 356 -1.30 -6.21 3.87
CA ILE A 356 -1.01 -6.43 2.43
C ILE A 356 -0.06 -5.35 1.88
N ARG A 357 -0.27 -4.07 2.23
CA ARG A 357 0.68 -2.99 1.86
C ARG A 357 1.87 -2.94 2.80
N GLY A 358 1.67 -3.27 4.08
CA GLY A 358 2.68 -3.22 5.14
C GLY A 358 3.17 -1.81 5.45
N PRO A 359 4.09 -1.64 6.42
CA PRO A 359 4.84 -0.39 6.62
C PRO A 359 5.95 -0.19 5.55
N VAL A 360 5.86 -0.91 4.43
CA VAL A 360 6.87 -0.96 3.37
C VAL A 360 6.32 -0.32 2.10
N CYS A 361 7.23 0.13 1.25
CA CYS A 361 6.95 0.69 -0.08
C CYS A 361 7.62 -0.12 -1.20
N ARG A 362 8.20 -1.27 -0.85
CA ARG A 362 8.80 -2.24 -1.78
C ARG A 362 8.70 -3.60 -1.13
N GLY A 363 8.00 -4.54 -1.78
CA GLY A 363 7.43 -5.68 -1.06
C GLY A 363 7.55 -7.05 -1.72
N GLN A 364 8.31 -7.24 -2.81
CA GLN A 364 8.36 -8.53 -3.54
C GLN A 364 8.43 -9.76 -2.61
N ILE A 365 9.35 -9.76 -1.65
CA ILE A 365 9.53 -10.93 -0.78
C ILE A 365 8.29 -11.18 0.13
N ALA A 366 7.50 -10.15 0.47
CA ALA A 366 6.25 -10.30 1.23
C ALA A 366 5.07 -10.68 0.30
N THR A 367 5.07 -10.24 -0.95
CA THR A 367 4.03 -10.57 -1.94
C THR A 367 4.27 -11.93 -2.61
N ASP A 368 5.48 -12.47 -2.64
CA ASP A 368 5.81 -13.77 -3.28
C ASP A 368 5.09 -14.98 -2.66
N VAL A 369 4.50 -14.81 -1.47
CA VAL A 369 3.75 -15.86 -0.79
C VAL A 369 2.24 -15.71 -0.93
N ILE A 370 1.72 -14.77 -1.73
CA ILE A 370 0.28 -14.64 -2.02
C ILE A 370 0.01 -14.83 -3.52
N ARG A 371 -1.21 -15.23 -3.85
CA ARG A 371 -1.68 -15.32 -5.24
C ARG A 371 -1.94 -13.93 -5.81
N ASP A 372 -1.82 -13.80 -7.13
CA ASP A 372 -2.09 -12.55 -7.84
C ASP A 372 -3.55 -12.09 -7.76
N GLN A 373 -4.48 -13.02 -7.54
CA GLN A 373 -5.88 -12.74 -7.23
C GLN A 373 -6.42 -13.75 -6.23
N PHE A 374 -7.05 -13.26 -5.15
CA PHE A 374 -7.85 -14.07 -4.23
C PHE A 374 -8.91 -13.23 -3.53
N TRP A 375 -9.93 -13.89 -2.99
CA TRP A 375 -10.93 -13.27 -2.14
C TRP A 375 -10.66 -13.59 -0.67
N ALA A 376 -10.90 -12.61 0.20
CA ALA A 376 -10.88 -12.81 1.65
C ALA A 376 -12.29 -12.69 2.22
N LEU A 377 -12.66 -13.68 3.01
CA LEU A 377 -13.89 -13.81 3.78
C LEU A 377 -13.54 -13.92 5.26
N PHE A 378 -14.54 -13.73 6.12
CA PHE A 378 -14.36 -13.75 7.56
C PHE A 378 -15.35 -14.70 8.23
N GLN A 379 -14.91 -15.41 9.25
CA GLN A 379 -15.77 -16.30 10.04
C GLN A 379 -16.60 -15.48 11.03
N ALA A 380 -17.88 -15.83 11.18
CA ALA A 380 -18.77 -15.19 12.14
C ALA A 380 -18.29 -15.45 13.59
N PRO A 381 -18.22 -14.44 14.47
CA PRO A 381 -17.76 -14.60 15.86
C PRO A 381 -18.49 -15.69 16.64
N GLU A 382 -19.78 -15.89 16.35
CA GLU A 382 -20.64 -16.89 16.99
C GLU A 382 -20.27 -18.34 16.63
N HIS A 383 -19.47 -18.51 15.57
CA HIS A 383 -18.97 -19.79 15.08
C HIS A 383 -17.46 -19.95 15.25
N ASP A 384 -16.76 -18.98 15.86
CA ASP A 384 -15.32 -19.04 16.13
C ASP A 384 -15.07 -19.68 17.51
N LEU A 385 -14.48 -20.88 17.53
CA LEU A 385 -14.22 -21.62 18.77
C LEU A 385 -13.27 -20.88 19.70
N TYR A 386 -12.36 -20.05 19.17
CA TYR A 386 -11.49 -19.22 20.00
C TYR A 386 -12.30 -18.19 20.81
N ILE A 387 -13.49 -17.82 20.34
CA ILE A 387 -14.39 -16.89 21.01
C ILE A 387 -15.41 -17.63 21.88
N VAL A 388 -16.02 -18.70 21.37
CA VAL A 388 -17.17 -19.34 22.03
C VAL A 388 -16.81 -20.49 22.97
N ASP A 389 -15.60 -21.06 22.85
CA ASP A 389 -15.13 -22.15 23.69
C ASP A 389 -13.90 -21.72 24.53
N PRO A 390 -14.09 -21.44 25.84
CA PRO A 390 -13.00 -21.08 26.74
C PRO A 390 -11.92 -22.16 26.90
N ASN A 391 -12.27 -23.44 26.77
CA ASN A 391 -11.31 -24.54 26.89
C ASN A 391 -10.41 -24.61 25.66
N TYR A 392 -11.01 -24.46 24.47
CA TYR A 392 -10.25 -24.34 23.23
C TYR A 392 -9.37 -23.08 23.26
N GLN A 393 -9.91 -21.94 23.68
CA GLN A 393 -9.16 -20.69 23.83
C GLN A 393 -7.93 -20.85 24.75
N ALA A 394 -8.10 -21.49 25.91
CA ALA A 394 -7.01 -21.71 26.87
C ALA A 394 -5.89 -22.60 26.32
N GLN A 395 -6.24 -23.62 25.52
CA GLN A 395 -5.28 -24.51 24.86
C GLN A 395 -4.60 -23.85 23.65
N ALA A 396 -5.35 -23.06 22.88
CA ALA A 396 -4.85 -22.37 21.69
C ALA A 396 -3.93 -21.20 22.05
N THR A 397 -4.26 -20.39 23.05
CA THR A 397 -3.55 -19.13 23.37
C THR A 397 -2.02 -19.28 23.45
N PRO A 398 -1.47 -20.29 24.15
CA PRO A 398 -0.02 -20.49 24.22
C PRO A 398 0.62 -20.78 22.87
N LEU A 399 -0.11 -21.42 21.94
CA LEU A 399 0.35 -21.83 20.61
C LEU A 399 0.38 -20.68 19.59
N LEU A 400 -0.36 -19.59 19.83
CA LEU A 400 -0.51 -18.46 18.91
C LEU A 400 0.66 -17.44 18.91
N ALA A 401 1.73 -17.70 19.66
CA ALA A 401 2.88 -16.82 19.69
C ALA A 401 3.61 -16.77 18.33
N MET A 402 4.00 -15.58 17.90
CA MET A 402 4.65 -15.31 16.62
C MET A 402 6.16 -15.07 16.75
N PRO A 403 6.95 -15.36 15.69
CA PRO A 403 8.39 -15.07 15.63
C PRO A 403 8.70 -13.58 15.40
N GLY A 404 9.98 -13.25 15.23
CA GLY A 404 10.44 -11.88 14.88
C GLY A 404 10.80 -11.00 16.07
N GLN A 405 10.83 -11.55 17.29
CA GLN A 405 11.32 -10.86 18.50
C GLN A 405 12.82 -11.10 18.77
N ASN A 406 13.40 -12.14 18.16
CA ASN A 406 14.83 -12.45 18.26
C ASN A 406 15.51 -12.22 16.91
N ASP A 407 16.47 -11.30 16.88
CA ASP A 407 17.20 -10.92 15.67
C ASP A 407 18.51 -11.72 15.50
N ASP A 408 18.80 -12.73 16.33
CA ASP A 408 20.02 -13.53 16.17
C ASP A 408 19.99 -14.37 14.88
N VAL A 409 20.97 -14.14 13.99
CA VAL A 409 21.10 -14.80 12.69
C VAL A 409 21.42 -16.29 12.84
N GLY A 410 22.14 -16.69 13.89
CA GLY A 410 22.46 -18.11 14.14
C GLY A 410 21.25 -18.96 14.55
N SER A 411 20.15 -18.32 14.94
CA SER A 411 18.95 -18.97 15.48
C SER A 411 17.82 -19.15 14.45
N VAL A 412 17.98 -18.69 13.20
CA VAL A 412 16.90 -18.68 12.19
C VAL A 412 16.30 -20.07 11.96
N LEU A 413 17.13 -21.10 11.77
CA LEU A 413 16.65 -22.46 11.49
C LEU A 413 15.97 -23.11 12.70
N SER A 414 16.56 -22.97 13.89
CA SER A 414 15.98 -23.54 15.12
C SER A 414 14.68 -22.83 15.52
N LEU A 415 14.61 -21.50 15.38
CA LEU A 415 13.38 -20.73 15.56
C LEU A 415 12.33 -21.12 14.51
N TRP A 416 12.71 -21.25 13.24
CA TRP A 416 11.79 -21.69 12.19
C TRP A 416 11.14 -23.04 12.55
N HIS A 417 11.93 -24.06 12.89
CA HIS A 417 11.40 -25.36 13.31
C HIS A 417 10.47 -25.24 14.51
N ALA A 418 10.89 -24.55 15.57
CA ALA A 418 10.07 -24.39 16.78
C ALA A 418 8.73 -23.68 16.51
N TYR A 419 8.72 -22.61 15.70
CA TYR A 419 7.49 -21.88 15.38
C TYR A 419 6.61 -22.61 14.38
N ARG A 420 7.19 -23.38 13.45
CA ARG A 420 6.47 -24.28 12.55
C ARG A 420 5.77 -25.40 13.33
N ASP A 421 6.50 -26.10 14.19
CA ASP A 421 5.98 -27.21 14.97
C ASP A 421 4.85 -26.72 15.90
N LYS A 422 5.06 -25.59 16.58
CA LYS A 422 4.04 -24.93 17.40
C LYS A 422 2.80 -24.48 16.61
N ARG A 423 2.98 -24.02 15.37
CA ARG A 423 1.87 -23.70 14.47
C ARG A 423 1.12 -24.97 14.07
N ASN A 424 1.81 -26.07 13.77
CA ASN A 424 1.15 -27.33 13.40
C ASN A 424 0.43 -27.95 14.59
N GLU A 425 0.97 -27.85 15.81
CA GLU A 425 0.23 -28.19 17.05
C GLU A 425 -1.08 -27.38 17.16
N TYR A 426 -1.06 -26.09 16.82
CA TYR A 426 -2.27 -25.27 16.77
C TYR A 426 -3.24 -25.72 15.67
N GLU A 427 -2.77 -25.99 14.45
CA GLU A 427 -3.64 -26.46 13.36
C GLU A 427 -4.24 -27.84 13.65
N ALA A 428 -3.50 -28.75 14.30
CA ALA A 428 -4.01 -30.04 14.73
C ALA A 428 -5.09 -29.87 15.80
N LEU A 429 -4.82 -29.08 16.85
CA LEU A 429 -5.82 -28.74 17.87
C LEU A 429 -7.08 -28.14 17.23
N ARG A 430 -6.90 -27.21 16.28
CA ARG A 430 -7.97 -26.54 15.56
C ARG A 430 -8.79 -27.53 14.74
N ARG A 431 -8.14 -28.35 13.92
CA ARG A 431 -8.78 -29.39 13.10
C ARG A 431 -9.65 -30.30 13.96
N ASP A 432 -9.07 -30.87 15.02
CA ASP A 432 -9.76 -31.84 15.86
C ASP A 432 -10.98 -31.22 16.57
N ASN A 433 -10.85 -30.00 17.11
CA ASN A 433 -11.99 -29.32 17.77
C ASN A 433 -13.08 -28.88 16.79
N TYR A 434 -12.70 -28.48 15.57
CA TYR A 434 -13.69 -28.13 14.54
C TYR A 434 -14.36 -29.35 13.90
N ALA A 435 -13.73 -30.52 13.92
CA ALA A 435 -14.37 -31.77 13.50
C ALA A 435 -15.53 -32.16 14.44
N ASP A 436 -15.40 -31.87 15.74
CA ASP A 436 -16.45 -32.10 16.74
C ASP A 436 -17.51 -30.97 16.79
N SER A 437 -17.33 -29.91 16.00
CA SER A 437 -18.24 -28.76 15.96
C SER A 437 -19.35 -28.93 14.92
N PRO A 438 -20.46 -28.17 15.01
CA PRO A 438 -21.48 -28.18 13.97
C PRO A 438 -20.87 -27.87 12.59
N ALA A 439 -21.25 -28.68 11.60
CA ALA A 439 -20.81 -28.53 10.22
C ALA A 439 -21.02 -27.10 9.72
N PRO A 440 -20.02 -26.49 9.06
CA PRO A 440 -20.08 -25.08 8.70
C PRO A 440 -21.15 -24.83 7.64
N SER A 441 -21.84 -23.70 7.75
CA SER A 441 -22.92 -23.28 6.86
C SER A 441 -22.77 -21.81 6.47
N TRP A 442 -23.74 -21.25 5.75
CA TRP A 442 -23.75 -19.81 5.45
C TRP A 442 -23.76 -18.93 6.71
N SER A 443 -24.28 -19.40 7.85
CA SER A 443 -24.21 -18.65 9.12
C SER A 443 -22.79 -18.56 9.68
N SER A 444 -21.90 -19.46 9.26
CA SER A 444 -20.49 -19.46 9.68
C SER A 444 -19.69 -18.31 9.04
N LEU A 445 -20.22 -17.66 8.00
CA LEU A 445 -19.60 -16.50 7.37
C LEU A 445 -20.11 -15.20 7.98
N TRP A 446 -19.20 -14.33 8.35
CA TRP A 446 -19.52 -13.00 8.82
C TRP A 446 -20.00 -12.12 7.67
N ALA A 447 -21.15 -11.47 7.86
CA ALA A 447 -21.81 -10.65 6.86
C ALA A 447 -22.36 -9.34 7.49
N GLY A 448 -21.62 -8.77 8.43
CA GLY A 448 -22.11 -7.66 9.27
C GLY A 448 -22.13 -6.28 8.58
N ASN A 449 -21.23 -6.04 7.62
CA ASN A 449 -21.20 -4.83 6.79
C ASN A 449 -20.42 -5.05 5.49
N ASP A 450 -20.16 -3.97 4.74
CA ASP A 450 -19.46 -3.98 3.45
C ASP A 450 -17.97 -4.40 3.50
N ASN A 451 -17.39 -4.60 4.69
CA ASN A 451 -16.05 -5.17 4.88
C ASN A 451 -16.03 -6.70 4.83
N ALA A 452 -17.19 -7.36 4.73
CA ALA A 452 -17.29 -8.82 4.76
C ALA A 452 -16.67 -9.52 3.54
N LEU A 453 -16.59 -8.80 2.42
CA LEU A 453 -16.14 -9.31 1.13
C LEU A 453 -15.00 -8.45 0.63
N LEU A 454 -13.80 -9.00 0.49
CA LEU A 454 -12.63 -8.28 -0.01
C LEU A 454 -11.99 -9.02 -1.19
N SER A 455 -11.49 -8.25 -2.15
CA SER A 455 -10.62 -8.72 -3.22
C SER A 455 -9.22 -8.20 -3.01
N ILE A 456 -8.24 -9.07 -3.20
CA ILE A 456 -6.82 -8.75 -3.13
C ILE A 456 -6.21 -9.03 -4.49
N PHE A 457 -5.43 -8.07 -5.00
CA PHE A 457 -4.64 -8.20 -6.21
C PHE A 457 -3.16 -7.98 -5.91
N ARG A 458 -2.29 -8.89 -6.35
CA ARG A 458 -0.84 -8.70 -6.33
C ARG A 458 -0.37 -8.30 -7.73
N HIS A 459 0.46 -7.25 -7.77
CA HIS A 459 1.10 -6.70 -8.97
C HIS A 459 2.61 -6.96 -8.85
N PHE A 460 2.99 -8.24 -8.77
CA PHE A 460 4.35 -8.73 -8.53
C PHE A 460 4.98 -8.25 -7.19
N ASP A 461 5.49 -7.02 -7.12
CA ASP A 461 6.20 -6.47 -5.94
C ASP A 461 5.35 -5.55 -5.06
N SER A 462 4.09 -5.38 -5.41
CA SER A 462 3.09 -4.59 -4.69
C SER A 462 1.72 -5.28 -4.71
N ALA A 463 0.76 -4.78 -3.93
CA ALA A 463 -0.58 -5.32 -3.90
C ALA A 463 -1.63 -4.27 -3.51
N SER A 464 -2.89 -4.54 -3.85
CA SER A 464 -4.05 -3.73 -3.49
C SER A 464 -5.14 -4.58 -2.84
N VAL A 465 -5.93 -3.92 -2.00
CA VAL A 465 -7.08 -4.50 -1.31
C VAL A 465 -8.26 -3.60 -1.57
N THR A 466 -9.40 -4.19 -1.87
CA THR A 466 -10.61 -3.45 -2.22
C THR A 466 -11.85 -4.22 -1.74
N LYS A 467 -12.85 -3.50 -1.21
CA LYS A 467 -14.14 -4.11 -0.88
C LYS A 467 -14.88 -4.64 -2.10
N GLY A 468 -15.59 -5.75 -1.92
CA GLY A 468 -16.33 -6.46 -2.94
C GLY A 468 -15.58 -7.63 -3.56
N LEU A 469 -16.28 -8.40 -4.39
CA LEU A 469 -15.77 -9.59 -5.09
C LEU A 469 -15.54 -9.27 -6.57
N ILE A 470 -14.31 -8.89 -6.92
CA ILE A 470 -13.86 -8.43 -8.23
C ILE A 470 -13.03 -9.52 -8.92
N GLY A 471 -13.08 -9.58 -10.26
CA GLY A 471 -12.32 -10.51 -11.10
C GLY A 471 -13.04 -11.83 -11.35
N ASP A 472 -12.37 -12.84 -11.90
CA ASP A 472 -12.96 -14.17 -12.01
C ASP A 472 -13.07 -14.85 -10.62
N VAL A 473 -13.69 -16.02 -10.53
CA VAL A 473 -13.60 -16.87 -9.32
C VAL A 473 -12.13 -17.27 -9.13
N PRO A 474 -11.46 -16.82 -8.06
CA PRO A 474 -10.03 -17.04 -7.90
C PRO A 474 -9.69 -18.51 -7.64
N GLN A 475 -8.43 -18.88 -7.89
CA GLN A 475 -7.94 -20.21 -7.61
C GLN A 475 -8.11 -20.56 -6.12
N THR A 476 -7.71 -19.64 -5.23
CA THR A 476 -7.79 -19.76 -3.78
C THR A 476 -8.70 -18.69 -3.16
N MET A 477 -9.25 -19.00 -1.99
CA MET A 477 -9.97 -18.05 -1.13
C MET A 477 -9.45 -18.19 0.30
N TRP A 478 -9.41 -17.08 1.04
CA TRP A 478 -8.98 -17.06 2.43
C TRP A 478 -10.19 -16.88 3.34
N LEU A 479 -10.30 -17.73 4.37
CA LEU A 479 -11.27 -17.54 5.45
C LEU A 479 -10.55 -17.19 6.75
N PHE A 480 -10.64 -15.93 7.15
CA PHE A 480 -10.07 -15.45 8.40
C PHE A 480 -11.02 -15.70 9.57
N ASP A 481 -10.56 -16.45 10.57
CA ASP A 481 -11.09 -16.41 11.92
C ASP A 481 -10.33 -15.37 12.77
N PHE A 482 -10.68 -15.21 14.04
CA PHE A 482 -10.05 -14.21 14.88
C PHE A 482 -8.53 -14.44 15.06
N PRO A 483 -8.06 -15.66 15.41
CA PRO A 483 -6.63 -15.93 15.50
C PRO A 483 -5.87 -15.65 14.21
N LEU A 484 -6.38 -16.06 13.04
CA LEU A 484 -5.73 -15.81 11.76
C LEU A 484 -5.63 -14.30 11.47
N LEU A 485 -6.70 -13.54 11.67
CA LEU A 485 -6.73 -12.11 11.35
C LEU A 485 -5.76 -11.29 12.23
N GLU A 486 -5.82 -11.46 13.55
CA GLU A 486 -4.97 -10.69 14.48
C GLU A 486 -3.49 -11.13 14.39
N ARG A 487 -3.20 -12.43 14.19
CA ARG A 487 -1.81 -12.89 13.94
C ARG A 487 -1.24 -12.30 12.67
N THR A 488 -1.99 -12.31 11.58
CA THR A 488 -1.53 -11.72 10.31
C THR A 488 -1.18 -10.25 10.50
N TYR A 489 -2.04 -9.49 11.17
CA TYR A 489 -1.82 -8.08 11.45
C TYR A 489 -0.57 -7.84 12.31
N TYR A 490 -0.41 -8.56 13.42
CA TYR A 490 0.76 -8.40 14.27
C TYR A 490 2.05 -8.83 13.56
N GLN A 491 2.03 -9.93 12.83
CA GLN A 491 3.19 -10.46 12.14
C GLN A 491 3.71 -9.50 11.07
N LEU A 492 2.81 -8.90 10.28
CA LEU A 492 3.17 -8.12 9.09
C LEU A 492 3.10 -6.60 9.28
N ALA A 493 2.51 -6.10 10.36
CA ALA A 493 2.45 -4.67 10.67
C ALA A 493 3.15 -4.33 11.99
N VAL A 494 2.62 -4.79 13.13
CA VAL A 494 3.08 -4.35 14.47
C VAL A 494 4.51 -4.80 14.74
N ASN A 495 4.82 -6.07 14.47
CA ASN A 495 6.12 -6.66 14.74
C ASN A 495 7.09 -6.53 13.56
N PHE A 496 6.60 -6.18 12.37
CA PHE A 496 7.45 -6.08 11.18
C PHE A 496 8.36 -4.87 11.25
N ASP A 497 9.62 -5.08 10.89
CA ASP A 497 10.66 -4.09 10.99
C ASP A 497 11.47 -3.97 9.70
N VAL A 498 11.16 -2.92 8.94
CA VAL A 498 11.81 -2.58 7.66
C VAL A 498 13.33 -2.41 7.81
N PHE A 499 13.79 -1.91 8.95
CA PHE A 499 15.20 -1.68 9.23
C PHE A 499 15.86 -2.91 9.89
N GLY A 500 15.10 -4.00 10.09
CA GLY A 500 15.56 -5.24 10.71
C GLY A 500 16.63 -5.94 9.88
N ASN A 501 17.26 -6.96 10.46
CA ASN A 501 18.25 -7.75 9.76
C ASN A 501 17.60 -8.91 8.96
N VAL A 502 18.43 -9.65 8.23
CA VAL A 502 18.00 -10.79 7.41
C VAL A 502 17.24 -11.86 8.24
N SER A 503 17.61 -12.07 9.50
CA SER A 503 16.94 -13.02 10.40
C SER A 503 15.49 -12.63 10.63
N HIS A 504 15.24 -11.38 11.00
CA HIS A 504 13.89 -10.84 11.19
C HIS A 504 13.05 -10.93 9.91
N GLN A 505 13.66 -10.54 8.79
CA GLN A 505 13.02 -10.52 7.47
C GLN A 505 12.65 -11.94 6.99
N ALA A 506 13.47 -12.95 7.29
CA ALA A 506 13.19 -14.35 6.96
C ALA A 506 12.11 -14.95 7.89
N GLN A 507 12.25 -14.78 9.21
CA GLN A 507 11.32 -15.32 10.20
C GLN A 507 9.89 -14.86 9.97
N THR A 508 9.68 -13.55 9.73
CA THR A 508 8.36 -12.99 9.51
C THR A 508 7.68 -13.61 8.28
N ARG A 509 8.44 -13.83 7.20
CA ARG A 509 7.90 -14.29 5.93
C ARG A 509 7.65 -15.78 5.89
N LEU A 510 8.58 -16.57 6.44
CA LEU A 510 8.39 -18.01 6.64
C LEU A 510 7.13 -18.28 7.48
N TYR A 511 6.88 -17.45 8.50
CA TYR A 511 5.68 -17.59 9.30
C TYR A 511 4.41 -17.10 8.59
N PHE A 512 4.50 -16.07 7.75
CA PHE A 512 3.34 -15.63 6.96
C PHE A 512 2.87 -16.70 5.96
N ASP A 513 3.79 -17.46 5.36
CA ASP A 513 3.45 -18.64 4.54
C ASP A 513 2.59 -19.66 5.32
N LEU A 514 2.94 -19.92 6.59
CA LEU A 514 2.14 -20.78 7.49
C LEU A 514 0.76 -20.18 7.78
N ILE A 515 0.66 -18.87 8.00
CA ILE A 515 -0.63 -18.19 8.25
C ILE A 515 -1.52 -18.23 7.00
N ARG A 516 -0.98 -17.96 5.81
CA ARG A 516 -1.71 -18.10 4.54
C ARG A 516 -2.32 -19.48 4.43
N ASN A 517 -1.49 -20.52 4.57
CA ASN A 517 -1.95 -21.90 4.45
C ASN A 517 -3.08 -22.19 5.45
N GLY A 518 -3.02 -21.65 6.68
CA GLY A 518 -4.12 -21.76 7.64
C GLY A 518 -5.42 -21.11 7.17
N ALA A 519 -5.36 -19.93 6.53
CA ALA A 519 -6.55 -19.27 5.97
C ALA A 519 -7.15 -20.00 4.76
N GLU A 520 -6.30 -20.61 3.92
CA GLU A 520 -6.70 -21.47 2.79
C GLU A 520 -7.34 -22.77 3.27
N GLN A 521 -6.73 -23.44 4.26
CA GLN A 521 -7.29 -24.64 4.89
C GLN A 521 -8.60 -24.33 5.63
N ASN A 522 -8.72 -23.16 6.27
CA ASN A 522 -9.98 -22.77 6.91
C ASN A 522 -11.11 -22.63 5.90
N PHE A 523 -10.83 -22.11 4.69
CA PHE A 523 -11.82 -22.06 3.62
C PHE A 523 -12.24 -23.47 3.17
N LEU A 524 -11.31 -24.43 3.07
CA LEU A 524 -11.62 -25.81 2.64
C LEU A 524 -12.67 -26.50 3.52
N ARG A 525 -12.81 -26.10 4.79
CA ARG A 525 -13.89 -26.61 5.67
C ARG A 525 -15.30 -26.33 5.14
N LEU A 526 -15.47 -25.29 4.31
CA LEU A 526 -16.74 -24.98 3.66
C LEU A 526 -17.02 -25.94 2.49
N MET A 527 -15.99 -26.56 1.91
CA MET A 527 -16.11 -27.47 0.78
C MET A 527 -16.50 -28.89 1.22
N PRO A 528 -17.12 -29.69 0.33
CA PRO A 528 -17.36 -31.11 0.58
C PRO A 528 -16.07 -31.85 0.94
N ALA A 529 -16.14 -32.72 1.94
CA ALA A 529 -15.00 -33.44 2.53
C ALA A 529 -14.13 -34.11 1.44
N ASP A 530 -14.77 -34.96 0.61
CA ASP A 530 -14.15 -35.70 -0.49
C ASP A 530 -13.48 -34.84 -1.59
N SER A 531 -13.73 -33.52 -1.62
CA SER A 531 -13.16 -32.61 -2.64
C SER A 531 -11.93 -31.83 -2.17
N ARG A 532 -11.62 -31.86 -0.86
CA ARG A 532 -10.65 -30.94 -0.26
C ARG A 532 -9.22 -31.24 -0.68
N ASP A 533 -8.86 -32.52 -0.79
CA ASP A 533 -7.53 -32.94 -1.26
C ASP A 533 -7.27 -32.52 -2.70
N ASP A 534 -8.25 -32.68 -3.60
CA ASP A 534 -8.14 -32.25 -5.00
C ASP A 534 -7.88 -30.73 -5.10
N TYR A 535 -8.52 -29.93 -4.25
CA TYR A 535 -8.24 -28.49 -4.18
C TYR A 535 -6.84 -28.20 -3.66
N LEU A 536 -6.41 -28.89 -2.59
CA LEU A 536 -5.09 -28.70 -2.03
C LEU A 536 -4.00 -29.07 -3.06
N ASP A 537 -4.20 -30.14 -3.81
CA ASP A 537 -3.31 -30.61 -4.87
C ASP A 537 -3.19 -29.62 -6.03
N ASP A 538 -4.30 -29.03 -6.46
CA ASP A 538 -4.32 -27.96 -7.45
C ASP A 538 -3.57 -26.71 -6.96
N TRP A 539 -3.71 -26.36 -5.69
CA TRP A 539 -3.07 -25.18 -5.09
C TRP A 539 -1.58 -25.37 -4.82
N TYR A 540 -1.13 -26.61 -4.60
CA TYR A 540 0.23 -26.95 -4.18
C TYR A 540 0.88 -27.97 -5.14
N GLN A 541 0.97 -27.66 -6.42
CA GLN A 541 1.57 -28.54 -7.43
C GLN A 541 3.10 -28.66 -7.27
N ASN A 542 3.66 -29.79 -7.73
CA ASN A 542 5.11 -30.04 -7.83
C ASN A 542 5.85 -29.86 -6.49
N SER A 543 6.75 -28.86 -6.39
CA SER A 543 7.46 -28.55 -5.14
C SER A 543 6.52 -28.16 -4.00
N GLY A 544 5.29 -27.73 -4.30
CA GLY A 544 4.26 -27.47 -3.30
C GLY A 544 3.88 -28.73 -2.52
N GLN A 545 3.83 -29.90 -3.16
CA GLN A 545 3.56 -31.18 -2.52
C GLN A 545 4.63 -31.54 -1.48
N LEU A 546 5.90 -31.26 -1.80
CA LEU A 546 6.99 -31.43 -0.84
C LEU A 546 6.81 -30.52 0.38
N LYS A 547 6.32 -29.28 0.17
CA LYS A 547 6.05 -28.34 1.25
C LYS A 547 4.88 -28.79 2.13
N LEU A 548 3.79 -29.27 1.52
CA LEU A 548 2.66 -29.88 2.25
C LEU A 548 3.16 -30.99 3.17
N TRP A 549 3.98 -31.91 2.63
CA TRP A 549 4.49 -33.06 3.39
C TRP A 549 5.46 -32.68 4.51
N LEU A 550 6.30 -31.66 4.33
CA LEU A 550 7.35 -31.30 5.29
C LEU A 550 6.91 -30.33 6.38
N ASP A 551 6.07 -29.36 6.03
CA ASP A 551 5.93 -28.15 6.83
C ASP A 551 4.50 -27.85 7.29
N TYR A 552 3.47 -28.45 6.68
CA TYR A 552 2.09 -28.16 7.02
C TYR A 552 1.41 -29.35 7.68
N GLU A 553 0.47 -29.05 8.58
CA GLU A 553 -0.42 -30.03 9.17
C GLU A 553 -1.48 -30.49 8.14
N SER A 554 -1.91 -31.75 8.26
CA SER A 554 -2.94 -32.33 7.40
C SER A 554 -4.29 -31.66 7.62
N ILE A 555 -5.06 -31.54 6.53
CA ILE A 555 -6.43 -31.03 6.58
C ILE A 555 -7.38 -32.05 7.19
N ASP A 556 -8.58 -31.60 7.52
CA ASP A 556 -9.73 -32.48 7.72
C ASP A 556 -10.40 -32.70 6.36
N ASP A 557 -10.47 -33.95 5.94
CA ASP A 557 -11.05 -34.47 4.69
C ASP A 557 -12.22 -35.45 4.94
N ASP A 558 -12.64 -35.62 6.19
CA ASP A 558 -13.68 -36.56 6.61
C ASP A 558 -14.99 -35.86 7.04
N THR A 559 -14.87 -34.66 7.63
CA THR A 559 -16.01 -34.03 8.31
C THR A 559 -16.90 -33.25 7.34
N PRO A 560 -18.23 -33.44 7.34
CA PRO A 560 -19.10 -32.87 6.32
C PRO A 560 -19.25 -31.35 6.45
N THR A 561 -19.49 -30.68 5.32
CA THR A 561 -20.02 -29.31 5.26
C THR A 561 -21.55 -29.32 5.31
N ALA A 562 -22.17 -28.32 5.91
CA ALA A 562 -23.63 -28.14 5.85
C ALA A 562 -24.08 -27.33 4.62
N LEU A 563 -23.13 -26.84 3.81
CA LEU A 563 -23.41 -26.16 2.55
C LEU A 563 -23.88 -27.18 1.50
N LYS A 564 -24.97 -26.83 0.81
CA LYS A 564 -25.46 -27.60 -0.34
C LYS A 564 -24.83 -27.02 -1.59
N LEU A 565 -23.79 -27.69 -2.09
CA LEU A 565 -23.01 -27.28 -3.25
C LEU A 565 -23.14 -28.32 -4.37
N ASP A 566 -22.95 -27.91 -5.61
CA ASP A 566 -22.88 -28.82 -6.76
C ASP A 566 -21.65 -29.75 -6.64
N ASP A 567 -21.87 -31.07 -6.67
CA ASP A 567 -20.81 -32.08 -6.51
C ASP A 567 -19.74 -32.04 -7.61
N LYS A 568 -20.03 -31.45 -8.79
CA LYS A 568 -19.08 -31.39 -9.91
C LYS A 568 -18.13 -30.21 -9.83
N ASP A 569 -18.58 -29.09 -9.31
CA ASP A 569 -17.77 -27.87 -9.17
C ASP A 569 -18.20 -27.08 -7.92
N PRO A 570 -17.94 -27.63 -6.70
CA PRO A 570 -18.48 -27.06 -5.48
C PRO A 570 -17.91 -25.67 -5.18
N LYS A 571 -16.64 -25.40 -5.54
CA LYS A 571 -16.03 -24.07 -5.39
C LYS A 571 -16.72 -23.02 -6.26
N ARG A 572 -17.00 -23.33 -7.53
CA ARG A 572 -17.69 -22.37 -8.42
C ARG A 572 -19.14 -22.17 -8.00
N ASP A 573 -19.83 -23.22 -7.58
CA ASP A 573 -21.19 -23.08 -7.05
C ASP A 573 -21.20 -22.26 -5.74
N PHE A 574 -20.26 -22.50 -4.84
CA PHE A 574 -20.07 -21.66 -3.65
C PHE A 574 -19.89 -20.19 -4.01
N ALA A 575 -19.00 -19.88 -4.98
CA ALA A 575 -18.77 -18.51 -5.42
C ALA A 575 -20.04 -17.85 -5.99
N ASN A 576 -20.81 -18.58 -6.80
CA ASN A 576 -22.07 -18.09 -7.36
C ASN A 576 -23.12 -17.86 -6.27
N GLN A 577 -23.26 -18.80 -5.33
CA GLN A 577 -24.18 -18.68 -4.20
C GLN A 577 -23.77 -17.53 -3.26
N LEU A 578 -22.46 -17.33 -3.02
CA LEU A 578 -21.91 -16.23 -2.24
C LEU A 578 -22.28 -14.88 -2.86
N LEU A 579 -22.05 -14.72 -4.18
CA LEU A 579 -22.41 -13.54 -4.95
C LEU A 579 -23.91 -13.25 -4.92
N ALA A 580 -24.75 -14.28 -5.01
CA ALA A 580 -26.20 -14.15 -4.94
C ALA A 580 -26.70 -13.80 -3.53
N ARG A 581 -26.15 -14.46 -2.50
CA ARG A 581 -26.60 -14.33 -1.11
C ARG A 581 -26.20 -12.99 -0.48
N TYR A 582 -24.98 -12.54 -0.75
CA TYR A 582 -24.42 -11.33 -0.16
C TYR A 582 -24.22 -10.22 -1.19
N GLY A 583 -24.98 -10.25 -2.29
CA GLY A 583 -24.91 -9.25 -3.37
C GLY A 583 -25.11 -7.81 -2.85
N ASP A 584 -26.00 -7.60 -1.89
CA ASP A 584 -26.25 -6.28 -1.28
C ASP A 584 -25.07 -5.77 -0.43
N LEU A 585 -24.20 -6.67 0.05
CA LEU A 585 -22.96 -6.33 0.76
C LEU A 585 -21.78 -6.15 -0.20
N ASN A 586 -21.89 -6.64 -1.43
CA ASN A 586 -20.84 -6.51 -2.43
C ASN A 586 -20.75 -5.05 -2.88
N ALA A 587 -19.87 -4.29 -2.22
CA ALA A 587 -19.66 -2.87 -2.48
C ALA A 587 -19.28 -2.54 -3.93
N ARG A 588 -18.80 -3.54 -4.69
CA ARG A 588 -18.29 -3.40 -6.05
C ARG A 588 -18.76 -4.55 -6.94
N PRO A 589 -20.02 -4.53 -7.40
CA PRO A 589 -20.53 -5.52 -8.34
C PRO A 589 -19.72 -5.50 -9.63
N ASP A 590 -19.40 -6.68 -10.15
CA ASP A 590 -18.52 -6.85 -11.31
C ASP A 590 -19.21 -7.66 -12.42
N PRO A 591 -19.82 -6.98 -13.40
CA PRO A 591 -20.46 -7.60 -14.54
C PRO A 591 -19.48 -7.89 -15.69
N ILE A 592 -18.20 -7.52 -15.57
CA ILE A 592 -17.23 -7.55 -16.67
C ILE A 592 -16.47 -8.88 -16.65
N ASN A 593 -15.93 -9.28 -15.50
CA ASN A 593 -15.01 -10.42 -15.42
C ASN A 593 -15.69 -11.79 -15.33
N ARG A 594 -16.99 -11.83 -15.02
CA ARG A 594 -17.76 -13.09 -14.87
C ARG A 594 -18.97 -13.12 -15.80
N CYS A 595 -18.87 -12.45 -16.95
CA CYS A 595 -19.99 -12.31 -17.85
C CYS A 595 -20.30 -13.60 -18.61
N ASN A 596 -21.47 -14.17 -18.36
CA ASN A 596 -22.01 -15.31 -19.11
C ASN A 596 -23.24 -14.93 -19.95
N GLY A 597 -23.61 -13.65 -19.99
CA GLY A 597 -24.82 -13.13 -20.64
C GLY A 597 -24.52 -12.18 -21.82
N ALA A 598 -25.58 -11.60 -22.38
CA ALA A 598 -25.46 -10.66 -23.51
C ALA A 598 -25.01 -9.24 -23.11
N TYR A 599 -24.97 -8.93 -21.81
CA TYR A 599 -24.70 -7.59 -21.28
C TYR A 599 -23.59 -7.65 -20.23
N CYS A 600 -22.35 -7.36 -20.65
CA CYS A 600 -21.12 -7.44 -19.86
C CYS A 600 -20.62 -6.03 -19.47
N SER A 601 -21.52 -5.21 -18.94
CA SER A 601 -21.25 -3.82 -18.59
C SER A 601 -22.06 -3.39 -17.39
N ARG A 602 -21.58 -2.41 -16.64
CA ARG A 602 -22.33 -1.79 -15.55
C ARG A 602 -23.61 -1.13 -16.08
N PRO A 603 -24.74 -1.29 -15.38
CA PRO A 603 -25.96 -0.57 -15.72
C PRO A 603 -25.81 0.93 -15.41
N ASN A 604 -26.65 1.75 -16.04
CA ASN A 604 -26.81 3.17 -15.70
C ASN A 604 -25.54 4.04 -15.83
N ILE A 605 -24.60 3.68 -16.70
CA ILE A 605 -23.48 4.54 -17.10
C ILE A 605 -23.67 5.06 -18.53
N ASP A 606 -22.74 5.89 -19.01
CA ASP A 606 -22.79 6.45 -20.38
C ASP A 606 -22.85 5.31 -21.42
N PRO A 607 -23.75 5.33 -22.43
CA PRO A 607 -23.85 4.27 -23.43
C PRO A 607 -22.57 4.01 -24.23
N ALA A 608 -21.70 5.00 -24.40
CA ALA A 608 -20.39 4.80 -25.00
C ALA A 608 -19.46 4.00 -24.08
N LEU A 609 -19.52 4.23 -22.76
CA LEU A 609 -18.78 3.46 -21.77
C LEU A 609 -19.35 2.04 -21.61
N GLN A 610 -20.68 1.85 -21.67
CA GLN A 610 -21.27 0.50 -21.67
C GLN A 610 -20.77 -0.34 -22.85
N ARG A 611 -20.71 0.26 -24.05
CA ARG A 611 -20.14 -0.41 -25.24
C ARG A 611 -18.64 -0.68 -25.08
N ALA A 612 -17.90 0.23 -24.44
CA ALA A 612 -16.49 0.03 -24.14
C ALA A 612 -16.29 -1.15 -23.17
N GLU A 613 -17.01 -1.20 -22.06
CA GLU A 613 -16.96 -2.31 -21.09
C GLU A 613 -17.36 -3.65 -21.73
N GLN A 614 -18.42 -3.64 -22.55
CA GLN A 614 -18.85 -4.81 -23.31
C GLN A 614 -17.75 -5.33 -24.24
N ALA A 615 -17.02 -4.45 -24.92
CA ALA A 615 -15.89 -4.85 -25.76
C ALA A 615 -14.73 -5.37 -24.90
N LEU A 616 -14.36 -4.65 -23.84
CA LEU A 616 -13.23 -5.02 -22.97
C LEU A 616 -13.45 -6.35 -22.24
N SER A 617 -14.69 -6.73 -21.95
CA SER A 617 -15.01 -8.04 -21.37
C SER A 617 -14.52 -9.23 -22.20
N ARG A 618 -14.21 -9.04 -23.50
CA ARG A 618 -13.60 -10.11 -24.33
C ARG A 618 -12.15 -10.43 -23.97
N LEU A 619 -11.48 -9.55 -23.22
CA LEU A 619 -10.09 -9.71 -22.80
C LEU A 619 -9.95 -10.40 -21.43
N THR A 620 -11.03 -10.45 -20.64
CA THR A 620 -10.99 -10.92 -19.25
C THR A 620 -11.23 -12.42 -19.16
N SER A 621 -10.78 -13.03 -18.05
CA SER A 621 -11.06 -14.44 -17.70
C SER A 621 -10.71 -15.47 -18.80
N ARG A 622 -9.73 -15.13 -19.64
CA ARG A 622 -9.16 -15.99 -20.69
C ARG A 622 -7.69 -16.26 -20.38
N PRO A 623 -7.23 -17.51 -20.49
CA PRO A 623 -5.83 -17.82 -20.25
C PRO A 623 -4.93 -17.31 -21.39
N ALA A 624 -3.70 -16.94 -21.07
CA ALA A 624 -2.69 -16.48 -22.04
C ALA A 624 -2.33 -17.52 -23.12
N ALA A 625 -2.61 -18.80 -22.87
CA ALA A 625 -2.58 -19.83 -23.91
C ALA A 625 -3.50 -19.49 -25.10
N GLY A 626 -4.66 -18.89 -24.84
CA GLY A 626 -5.64 -18.47 -25.84
C GLY A 626 -5.65 -16.97 -26.16
N LEU A 627 -4.99 -16.13 -25.34
CA LEU A 627 -4.88 -14.67 -25.53
C LEU A 627 -3.42 -14.23 -25.31
N LYS A 628 -2.59 -14.33 -26.36
CA LYS A 628 -1.13 -14.20 -26.25
C LYS A 628 -0.62 -12.82 -25.84
N VAL A 629 -1.41 -11.77 -26.05
CA VAL A 629 -1.04 -10.40 -25.63
C VAL A 629 -0.84 -10.27 -24.13
N ILE A 630 -1.44 -11.16 -23.32
CA ILE A 630 -1.25 -11.18 -21.86
C ILE A 630 0.24 -11.29 -21.50
N ASP A 631 1.01 -12.07 -22.26
CA ASP A 631 2.45 -12.25 -22.03
C ASP A 631 3.25 -10.95 -22.18
N LEU A 632 2.72 -9.99 -22.93
CA LEU A 632 3.33 -8.69 -23.28
C LEU A 632 2.82 -7.54 -22.39
N LEU A 633 1.80 -7.80 -21.56
CA LEU A 633 1.24 -6.80 -20.68
C LEU A 633 2.02 -6.71 -19.34
N PRO A 634 2.21 -5.48 -18.84
CA PRO A 634 2.64 -5.23 -17.47
C PRO A 634 1.63 -5.75 -16.43
N GLU A 635 2.07 -5.81 -15.16
CA GLU A 635 1.26 -6.30 -14.04
C GLU A 635 -0.02 -5.46 -13.83
N ALA A 636 0.10 -4.13 -13.76
CA ALA A 636 -1.02 -3.20 -13.61
C ALA A 636 -1.02 -2.11 -14.70
N THR A 637 -1.91 -2.26 -15.68
CA THR A 637 -2.07 -1.32 -16.80
C THR A 637 -3.32 -0.47 -16.63
N MET A 638 -3.21 0.85 -16.74
CA MET A 638 -4.35 1.77 -16.64
C MET A 638 -4.94 2.09 -18.02
N LEU A 639 -6.25 2.00 -18.17
CA LEU A 639 -6.97 2.42 -19.38
C LEU A 639 -7.75 3.69 -19.07
N ARG A 640 -7.35 4.83 -19.64
CA ARG A 640 -8.12 6.08 -19.61
C ARG A 640 -9.03 6.10 -20.83
N ILE A 641 -10.33 5.98 -20.62
CA ILE A 641 -11.34 5.93 -21.70
C ILE A 641 -12.19 7.19 -21.68
N GLU A 642 -12.16 7.95 -22.78
CA GLU A 642 -12.85 9.23 -22.88
C GLU A 642 -13.94 9.20 -23.96
N THR A 643 -15.15 9.61 -23.59
CA THR A 643 -16.29 9.72 -24.52
C THR A 643 -16.19 11.01 -25.34
N ALA A 644 -16.95 11.10 -26.43
CA ALA A 644 -17.00 12.33 -27.25
C ALA A 644 -17.54 13.56 -26.49
N SER A 645 -18.22 13.38 -25.35
CA SER A 645 -18.69 14.47 -24.49
C SER A 645 -17.62 14.98 -23.52
N GLY A 646 -16.43 14.40 -23.51
CA GLY A 646 -15.35 14.71 -22.56
C GLY A 646 -15.48 14.00 -21.21
N LYS A 647 -16.48 13.11 -21.04
CA LYS A 647 -16.57 12.27 -19.85
C LYS A 647 -15.50 11.19 -19.93
N ARG A 648 -14.70 11.05 -18.87
CA ARG A 648 -13.64 10.05 -18.76
C ARG A 648 -13.95 9.02 -17.68
N GLU A 649 -13.54 7.78 -17.91
CA GLU A 649 -13.50 6.71 -16.93
C GLU A 649 -12.12 6.05 -16.98
N VAL A 650 -11.56 5.75 -15.81
CA VAL A 650 -10.29 5.01 -15.69
C VAL A 650 -10.59 3.57 -15.30
N TYR A 651 -9.94 2.61 -15.95
CA TYR A 651 -10.01 1.19 -15.63
C TYR A 651 -8.61 0.66 -15.29
N SER A 652 -8.55 -0.26 -14.33
CA SER A 652 -7.38 -1.10 -14.09
C SER A 652 -7.52 -2.40 -14.88
N LEU A 653 -6.56 -2.67 -15.76
CA LEU A 653 -6.35 -3.96 -16.41
C LEU A 653 -5.18 -4.65 -15.70
N LEU A 654 -5.52 -5.63 -14.87
CA LEU A 654 -4.58 -6.32 -13.98
C LEU A 654 -4.27 -7.70 -14.57
N ARG A 655 -2.99 -8.01 -14.72
CA ARG A 655 -2.52 -9.34 -15.10
C ARG A 655 -2.47 -10.20 -13.85
N ASN A 656 -3.22 -11.31 -13.85
CA ASN A 656 -3.16 -12.28 -12.77
C ASN A 656 -2.19 -13.39 -13.19
N ARG A 657 -0.97 -13.40 -12.64
CA ARG A 657 0.03 -14.44 -12.97
C ARG A 657 -0.29 -15.74 -12.26
N ALA A 658 -0.29 -16.82 -13.04
CA ALA A 658 -0.54 -18.15 -12.51
C ALA A 658 0.76 -18.79 -12.01
N HIS A 659 0.65 -19.51 -10.90
CA HIS A 659 1.77 -20.21 -10.29
C HIS A 659 1.36 -21.63 -9.92
N SER A 660 2.28 -22.58 -10.00
CA SER A 660 2.04 -23.95 -9.55
C SER A 660 1.83 -24.01 -8.03
N ASN A 661 2.47 -23.09 -7.28
CA ASN A 661 2.27 -22.84 -5.85
C ASN A 661 2.95 -21.51 -5.44
N VAL A 662 2.56 -20.95 -4.30
CA VAL A 662 3.20 -19.74 -3.69
C VAL A 662 3.89 -20.04 -2.36
N ALA A 663 4.28 -21.30 -2.14
CA ALA A 663 4.70 -21.81 -0.83
C ALA A 663 6.17 -21.53 -0.43
N PHE A 664 6.90 -20.77 -1.24
CA PHE A 664 8.33 -20.50 -1.08
C PHE A 664 8.65 -19.01 -1.29
N MET A 665 9.58 -18.49 -0.50
CA MET A 665 10.01 -17.08 -0.52
C MET A 665 10.90 -16.70 -1.72
N ILE A 666 11.50 -17.67 -2.41
CA ILE A 666 12.45 -17.44 -3.52
C ILE A 666 12.15 -18.38 -4.68
N GLY A 667 12.71 -18.08 -5.86
CA GLY A 667 12.58 -18.94 -7.03
C GLY A 667 11.15 -18.98 -7.60
N GLU A 668 10.39 -17.89 -7.50
CA GLU A 668 9.06 -17.75 -8.10
C GLU A 668 9.05 -18.16 -9.58
N ALA A 669 10.08 -17.76 -10.35
CA ALA A 669 10.21 -18.10 -11.78
C ALA A 669 10.15 -19.61 -12.08
N LEU A 670 10.55 -20.48 -11.14
CA LEU A 670 10.48 -21.93 -11.31
C LEU A 670 9.06 -22.49 -11.18
N ARG A 671 8.15 -21.70 -10.61
CA ARG A 671 6.75 -22.05 -10.34
C ARG A 671 5.77 -21.29 -11.22
N TYR A 672 6.25 -20.30 -11.97
CA TYR A 672 5.44 -19.46 -12.83
C TYR A 672 4.90 -20.26 -14.04
N GLN A 673 3.59 -20.13 -14.29
CA GLN A 673 2.86 -20.86 -15.34
C GLN A 673 2.25 -19.87 -16.34
N PRO A 674 3.06 -19.23 -17.22
CA PRO A 674 2.64 -18.09 -18.04
C PRO A 674 1.41 -18.38 -18.90
N GLY A 675 1.28 -19.61 -19.43
CA GLY A 675 0.13 -20.00 -20.26
C GLY A 675 -1.23 -19.94 -19.55
N LEU A 676 -1.25 -19.89 -18.22
CA LEU A 676 -2.44 -19.82 -17.38
C LEU A 676 -2.73 -18.40 -16.85
N ASP A 677 -1.90 -17.41 -17.19
CA ASP A 677 -2.15 -16.02 -16.81
C ASP A 677 -3.49 -15.53 -17.37
N THR A 678 -4.19 -14.70 -16.61
CA THR A 678 -5.47 -14.10 -17.01
C THR A 678 -5.46 -12.59 -16.81
N LEU A 679 -6.52 -11.90 -17.27
CA LEU A 679 -6.72 -10.49 -17.02
C LEU A 679 -7.99 -10.24 -16.22
N THR A 680 -7.88 -9.36 -15.22
CA THR A 680 -9.01 -8.73 -14.52
C THR A 680 -9.14 -7.28 -14.99
N LEU A 681 -10.32 -6.87 -15.42
CA LEU A 681 -10.63 -5.48 -15.74
C LEU A 681 -11.65 -4.91 -14.77
N TYR A 682 -11.35 -3.79 -14.11
CA TYR A 682 -12.34 -3.14 -13.24
C TYR A 682 -12.20 -1.61 -13.25
N PRO A 683 -13.31 -0.84 -13.19
CA PRO A 683 -13.26 0.62 -13.08
C PRO A 683 -12.59 1.09 -11.79
N GLY A 684 -11.72 2.08 -11.92
CA GLY A 684 -10.90 2.63 -10.84
C GLY A 684 -9.42 2.34 -10.97
N VAL A 685 -8.64 2.94 -10.08
CA VAL A 685 -7.18 2.79 -9.99
C VAL A 685 -6.86 1.81 -8.85
N LEU A 686 -6.69 0.53 -9.19
CA LEU A 686 -6.48 -0.57 -8.24
C LEU A 686 -4.99 -0.90 -8.03
N SER A 687 -4.11 0.08 -8.22
CA SER A 687 -2.67 -0.04 -7.94
C SER A 687 -2.11 1.29 -7.45
N SER A 688 -1.13 1.25 -6.55
CA SER A 688 -0.31 2.43 -6.20
C SER A 688 0.85 2.66 -7.17
N TYR A 689 1.12 1.69 -8.05
CA TYR A 689 2.22 1.66 -8.99
C TYR A 689 1.69 1.33 -10.40
N PRO A 690 1.11 2.29 -11.14
CA PRO A 690 0.78 2.06 -12.54
C PRO A 690 2.03 1.66 -13.33
N ASN A 691 2.02 0.48 -13.95
CA ASN A 691 3.15 0.00 -14.74
C ASN A 691 3.13 0.57 -16.17
N PHE A 692 1.94 0.78 -16.72
CA PHE A 692 1.78 1.46 -18.02
C PHE A 692 0.38 2.03 -18.15
N MET A 693 0.14 2.88 -19.15
CA MET A 693 -1.20 3.37 -19.42
C MET A 693 -1.50 3.59 -20.90
N PHE A 694 -2.77 3.41 -21.25
CA PHE A 694 -3.33 3.72 -22.56
C PHE A 694 -4.38 4.83 -22.43
N ASN A 695 -4.42 5.74 -23.39
CA ASN A 695 -5.48 6.75 -23.54
C ASN A 695 -6.29 6.46 -24.80
N ILE A 696 -7.55 6.07 -24.64
CA ILE A 696 -8.37 5.48 -25.71
C ILE A 696 -9.70 6.23 -25.81
N PRO A 697 -10.05 6.81 -26.97
CA PRO A 697 -11.41 7.30 -27.19
C PRO A 697 -12.42 6.14 -27.07
N ALA A 698 -13.54 6.33 -26.38
CA ALA A 698 -14.53 5.27 -26.13
C ALA A 698 -15.03 4.59 -27.43
N ALA A 699 -15.10 5.35 -28.53
CA ALA A 699 -15.48 4.83 -29.85
C ALA A 699 -14.45 3.88 -30.48
N GLN A 700 -13.17 3.95 -30.07
CA GLN A 700 -12.06 3.13 -30.57
C GLN A 700 -11.79 1.90 -29.71
N VAL A 701 -12.46 1.77 -28.56
CA VAL A 701 -12.27 0.61 -27.66
C VAL A 701 -12.52 -0.74 -28.35
N PRO A 702 -13.54 -0.91 -29.22
CA PRO A 702 -13.70 -2.16 -29.96
C PRO A 702 -12.48 -2.53 -30.82
N GLU A 703 -11.87 -1.56 -31.48
CA GLU A 703 -10.68 -1.76 -32.32
C GLU A 703 -9.44 -2.03 -31.47
N PHE A 704 -9.27 -1.33 -30.35
CA PHE A 704 -8.22 -1.64 -29.36
C PHE A 704 -8.32 -3.09 -28.89
N VAL A 705 -9.53 -3.57 -28.55
CA VAL A 705 -9.74 -4.96 -28.13
C VAL A 705 -9.41 -5.94 -29.25
N GLU A 706 -9.84 -5.67 -30.49
CA GLU A 706 -9.49 -6.52 -31.64
C GLU A 706 -7.97 -6.60 -31.84
N ASP A 707 -7.27 -5.47 -31.81
CA ASP A 707 -5.81 -5.43 -31.93
C ASP A 707 -5.12 -6.22 -30.80
N MET A 708 -5.62 -6.11 -29.56
CA MET A 708 -5.15 -6.91 -28.42
C MET A 708 -5.38 -8.41 -28.63
N GLU A 709 -6.54 -8.82 -29.17
CA GLU A 709 -6.83 -10.23 -29.48
C GLU A 709 -5.93 -10.79 -30.60
N TYR A 710 -5.50 -9.95 -31.55
CA TYR A 710 -4.61 -10.34 -32.66
C TYR A 710 -3.11 -10.22 -32.37
N ALA A 711 -2.72 -9.50 -31.31
CA ALA A 711 -1.34 -9.32 -30.89
C ALA A 711 -0.78 -10.62 -30.27
N LYS A 712 0.17 -11.24 -30.97
CA LYS A 712 0.82 -12.50 -30.56
C LYS A 712 2.34 -12.36 -30.37
N ASP A 713 2.87 -11.18 -30.63
CA ASP A 713 4.29 -10.87 -30.63
C ASP A 713 4.50 -9.39 -30.30
N THR A 714 5.74 -9.05 -29.92
CA THR A 714 6.13 -7.68 -29.53
C THR A 714 5.88 -6.67 -30.65
N GLN A 715 6.06 -7.03 -31.92
CA GLN A 715 5.90 -6.09 -33.04
C GLN A 715 4.44 -5.65 -33.20
N ARG A 716 3.48 -6.57 -33.01
CA ARG A 716 2.06 -6.23 -33.05
C ARG A 716 1.65 -5.40 -31.85
N PHE A 717 2.12 -5.77 -30.67
CA PHE A 717 1.83 -5.03 -29.44
C PHE A 717 2.41 -3.62 -29.49
N GLU A 718 3.61 -3.44 -30.05
CA GLU A 718 4.24 -2.13 -30.24
C GLU A 718 3.34 -1.18 -31.04
N ARG A 719 2.60 -1.66 -32.05
CA ARG A 719 1.65 -0.83 -32.81
C ARG A 719 0.46 -0.36 -31.98
N ILE A 720 0.02 -1.17 -31.01
CA ILE A 720 -1.02 -0.78 -30.04
C ILE A 720 -0.46 0.35 -29.15
N VAL A 721 0.78 0.19 -28.68
CA VAL A 721 1.47 1.19 -27.86
C VAL A 721 1.72 2.49 -28.63
N GLU A 722 2.15 2.43 -29.89
CA GLU A 722 2.33 3.61 -30.74
C GLU A 722 1.04 4.41 -30.93
N ARG A 723 -0.11 3.71 -31.00
CA ARG A 723 -1.40 4.34 -31.27
C ARG A 723 -2.07 4.93 -30.04
N TRP A 724 -2.04 4.22 -28.91
CA TRP A 724 -2.80 4.59 -27.70
C TRP A 724 -1.95 4.71 -26.43
N GLY A 725 -0.71 4.23 -26.45
CA GLY A 725 0.15 4.18 -25.28
C GLY A 725 0.71 5.54 -24.89
N ILE A 726 0.76 5.79 -23.58
CA ILE A 726 1.41 6.97 -23.01
C ILE A 726 2.78 6.54 -22.48
N ARG A 727 3.83 6.77 -23.26
CA ARG A 727 5.20 6.46 -22.83
C ARG A 727 5.72 7.52 -21.86
N ARG A 728 6.77 7.19 -21.11
CA ARG A 728 7.45 8.13 -20.19
C ARG A 728 7.87 9.43 -20.87
N SER A 729 8.20 9.36 -22.16
CA SER A 729 8.60 10.48 -23.02
C SER A 729 7.43 11.25 -23.64
N HIS A 730 6.17 10.89 -23.35
CA HIS A 730 5.00 11.58 -23.88
C HIS A 730 4.98 13.05 -23.40
N PRO A 731 4.84 14.07 -24.28
CA PRO A 731 4.89 15.48 -23.87
C PRO A 731 3.90 15.88 -22.78
N LEU A 732 2.76 15.19 -22.73
CA LEU A 732 1.71 15.34 -21.72
C LEU A 732 1.71 14.21 -20.66
N PHE A 733 2.81 13.48 -20.49
CA PHE A 733 2.90 12.33 -19.58
C PHE A 733 2.34 12.67 -18.19
N TRP A 734 2.81 13.76 -17.58
CA TRP A 734 2.37 14.17 -16.25
C TRP A 734 0.90 14.57 -16.17
N VAL A 735 0.32 15.09 -17.25
CA VAL A 735 -1.12 15.37 -17.31
C VAL A 735 -1.90 14.06 -17.21
N TYR A 736 -1.53 13.06 -18.01
CA TYR A 736 -2.20 11.76 -18.01
C TYR A 736 -1.94 10.95 -16.73
N PHE A 737 -0.71 10.97 -16.22
CA PHE A 737 -0.34 10.24 -15.02
C PHE A 737 -1.06 10.80 -13.78
N HIS A 738 -1.09 12.13 -13.61
CA HIS A 738 -1.81 12.76 -12.49
C HIS A 738 -3.33 12.72 -12.64
N ASP A 739 -3.84 12.54 -13.87
CA ASP A 739 -5.28 12.32 -14.08
C ASP A 739 -5.78 11.06 -13.37
N LEU A 740 -4.90 10.09 -13.08
CA LEU A 740 -5.23 8.91 -12.29
C LEU A 740 -5.52 9.29 -10.82
N SER A 741 -4.67 10.11 -10.20
CA SER A 741 -4.91 10.63 -8.84
C SER A 741 -6.12 11.57 -8.80
N GLN A 742 -6.29 12.41 -9.83
CA GLN A 742 -7.47 13.27 -9.97
C GLN A 742 -8.76 12.46 -10.12
N TYR A 743 -8.72 11.32 -10.82
CA TYR A 743 -9.86 10.41 -10.89
C TYR A 743 -10.20 9.81 -9.51
N ILE A 744 -9.19 9.46 -8.70
CA ILE A 744 -9.41 9.06 -7.30
C ILE A 744 -10.02 10.22 -6.51
N HIS A 745 -9.51 11.44 -6.64
CA HIS A 745 -10.09 12.62 -5.98
C HIS A 745 -11.59 12.78 -6.30
N GLU A 746 -11.96 12.59 -7.56
CA GLU A 746 -13.35 12.76 -8.02
C GLU A 746 -14.29 11.63 -7.57
N THR A 747 -13.77 10.41 -7.37
CA THR A 747 -14.59 9.20 -7.12
C THR A 747 -14.51 8.69 -5.69
N ASP A 748 -13.37 8.86 -5.03
CA ASP A 748 -13.08 8.46 -3.66
C ASP A 748 -12.03 9.41 -3.03
N PRO A 749 -12.40 10.68 -2.73
CA PRO A 749 -11.45 11.73 -2.35
C PRO A 749 -10.65 11.43 -1.09
N VAL A 750 -11.15 10.55 -0.22
CA VAL A 750 -10.43 10.18 1.00
C VAL A 750 -9.23 9.28 0.71
N GLU A 751 -9.21 8.58 -0.43
CA GLU A 751 -8.11 7.69 -0.84
C GLU A 751 -7.09 8.38 -1.76
N GLU A 752 -7.27 9.68 -2.04
CA GLU A 752 -6.39 10.43 -2.91
C GLU A 752 -4.95 10.47 -2.38
N GLY A 753 -4.00 10.20 -3.27
CA GLY A 753 -2.59 10.46 -3.05
C GLY A 753 -1.81 10.39 -4.35
N VAL A 754 -0.58 10.91 -4.33
CA VAL A 754 0.32 10.80 -5.49
C VAL A 754 0.68 9.33 -5.72
N LEU A 755 0.49 8.86 -6.95
CA LEU A 755 0.87 7.52 -7.40
C LEU A 755 2.37 7.43 -7.67
N ASP A 756 2.92 6.23 -7.59
CA ASP A 756 4.34 5.97 -7.77
C ASP A 756 4.66 5.55 -9.21
N MET A 757 5.73 6.12 -9.78
CA MET A 757 6.16 5.92 -11.17
C MET A 757 7.42 5.05 -11.30
N ASN A 758 8.01 4.57 -10.20
CA ASN A 758 9.26 3.80 -10.24
C ASN A 758 9.11 2.45 -10.97
N ARG A 759 7.89 1.92 -11.09
CA ARG A 759 7.59 0.71 -11.88
C ARG A 759 6.92 0.99 -13.24
N PHE A 760 6.88 2.25 -13.69
CA PHE A 760 6.34 2.59 -15.01
C PHE A 760 7.32 2.16 -16.10
N GLU A 761 6.90 1.23 -16.96
CA GLU A 761 7.69 0.52 -17.95
C GLU A 761 7.99 1.34 -19.21
N ASN A 762 8.86 0.77 -20.04
CA ASN A 762 9.29 1.27 -21.34
C ASN A 762 9.20 0.10 -22.34
N LEU A 763 8.04 -0.41 -22.74
CA LEU A 763 6.89 0.33 -23.24
C LEU A 763 7.28 0.89 -24.58
#